data_AF-A0A928CTV1-F1
#
_entry.id   AF-A0A928CTV1-F1
#
_cell.length_a   1.000
_cell.length_b   1.000
_cell.length_c   1.000
_cell.angle_alpha   90.00
_cell.angle_beta   90.00
_cell.angle_gamma   90.00
#
_symmetry.space_group_name_H-M   'P 1'
#
loop_
_entity.id
_entity.type
_entity.pdbx_description
1 polymer ?
#
loop_
_entity_poly.entity_id
_entity_poly.type
_entity_poly.pdbx_seq_one_letter_code
_entity_poly.pdbx_strand_id
1 'polypeptide(L)'
;MKKHVLIPAALTGLTLLAAENPYANPALNPVTFEKPVSRNRIELVKDGELQFAIVCDLAAEAGKAAKEKFIVKVRKSATLAAEGIQHAFASATGKKPVILKPDSPKLEQYHYWIVLGDNPITRKHGLDPSKLEPEEFKVFTFDRGIIIAGHDGSRTDYYNALDVPRIRVNGTAHGAFDFCERFVGMRYYYPKIGIYAPKVKNLTVDPVCYRDKPFLKYHNSYALGPKNIPGKQQLSEFGAAWRNGASTRVFIAHTPQARPLAAAYPDKKDLLFFRSKSGNLYYNPQAHMGNYFDVTNPAFIDFFVDELVAKFYAGDPKVKAAWGRFVPNSEYVGFGQCDTFLADLENERSKPYIVESRKNLRTGCLSDVYAHFNIELAKKLKQRFPDKKLVTSAYSTRTLPPVRKYDWPDNLRMLICMGCPVMTPSPAYRKAWKNVFSEWRRITGRPVGNYCYGVGLYAITAGIQGRYMGEFIKLLGDDLWKEFIFFDAGHDNHFYYSYYPAYRAMWNPGFNAQAALDEHWPLLYGPEAGKHLKEFYDLLVTTWEKKAVPQIKTVTEAAAMRGNITPRQLYTAFDLKTIDKLDSLLKKAKKAVKPGSIEAQRLNYFLEPWKKQLVTARAYHQIQTPVYKVARLNPQEKIQIDGSGNDPAWQRAELCELRECQGNEYKFQEKPAVRMMWNDQGIYLLFTALKKPLVNPGKIFRVSDSWEFMVSPGLKKQYHYQFAFNPVGDLYQAQRDAVDGVGGQLNCPGLVVKSKYDDNGWTAEMFVPFSGLRQKQPAPYSVWFGNVVYGQHRTSFGYQDMFASFALTMRNNQNMDQWGQFKFMGYGD
;
A
#
# COMPACT_ATOMS: atom_id res chain seq x y z
N MET A 1 53.41 19.75 -35.38
CA MET A 1 53.03 18.49 -36.08
C MET A 1 51.74 17.95 -35.49
N LYS A 2 50.82 17.49 -36.35
CA LYS A 2 49.48 16.90 -36.08
C LYS A 2 48.28 17.87 -36.01
N LYS A 3 47.92 18.32 -37.23
CA LYS A 3 46.59 18.37 -37.88
C LYS A 3 45.35 18.44 -36.97
N HIS A 4 44.76 19.63 -36.94
CA HIS A 4 43.32 19.82 -36.75
C HIS A 4 42.58 19.35 -38.01
N VAL A 5 41.63 18.45 -37.84
CA VAL A 5 40.66 18.08 -38.88
C VAL A 5 39.37 18.85 -38.56
N LEU A 6 39.11 19.88 -39.35
CA LEU A 6 37.78 20.47 -39.53
C LEU A 6 36.93 19.50 -40.35
N ILE A 7 35.75 19.14 -39.85
CA ILE A 7 34.66 18.56 -40.65
C ILE A 7 33.46 19.51 -40.51
N PRO A 8 32.84 19.95 -41.61
CA PRO A 8 31.86 21.03 -41.61
C PRO A 8 30.49 20.55 -41.12
N ALA A 9 29.80 21.48 -40.46
CA ALA A 9 28.39 21.41 -40.14
C ALA A 9 27.55 21.46 -41.44
N ALA A 10 26.78 20.39 -41.72
CA ALA A 10 25.60 20.43 -42.57
C ALA A 10 24.82 19.12 -42.45
N LEU A 11 23.79 19.10 -41.59
CA LEU A 11 22.58 18.31 -41.79
C LEU A 11 21.51 18.85 -40.85
N THR A 12 20.94 19.99 -41.25
CA THR A 12 19.59 20.42 -40.85
C THR A 12 18.61 19.36 -41.33
N GLY A 13 18.45 18.30 -40.54
CA GLY A 13 17.33 17.38 -40.68
C GLY A 13 16.05 18.13 -40.34
N LEU A 14 15.30 18.53 -41.37
CA LEU A 14 13.88 18.85 -41.25
C LEU A 14 13.18 17.63 -40.63
N THR A 15 12.97 17.66 -39.32
CA THR A 15 11.92 16.87 -38.70
C THR A 15 10.60 17.44 -39.19
N LEU A 16 10.08 16.89 -40.28
CA LEU A 16 8.66 16.93 -40.57
C LEU A 16 7.97 16.32 -39.36
N LEU A 17 7.50 17.18 -38.45
CA LEU A 17 6.55 16.81 -37.41
C LEU A 17 5.32 16.28 -38.15
N ALA A 18 5.18 14.96 -38.22
CA ALA A 18 3.93 14.35 -38.62
C ALA A 18 2.84 14.98 -37.76
N ALA A 19 1.82 15.56 -38.38
CA ALA A 19 0.69 16.13 -37.65
C ALA A 19 0.18 15.09 -36.66
N GLU A 20 0.08 15.45 -35.38
CA GLU A 20 -0.42 14.54 -34.35
C GLU A 20 -1.82 14.04 -34.76
N ASN A 21 -2.04 12.72 -34.63
CA ASN A 21 -3.33 12.13 -34.95
C ASN A 21 -4.43 12.85 -34.12
N PRO A 22 -5.58 13.25 -34.71
CA PRO A 22 -6.60 14.03 -34.00
C PRO A 22 -7.23 13.29 -32.80
N TYR A 23 -7.03 11.97 -32.70
CA TYR A 23 -7.48 11.13 -31.59
C TYR A 23 -6.39 10.87 -30.54
N ALA A 24 -5.20 11.44 -30.70
CA ALA A 24 -4.22 11.51 -29.64
C ALA A 24 -4.76 12.44 -28.54
N ASN A 25 -4.83 11.93 -27.31
CA ASN A 25 -5.19 12.72 -26.15
C ASN A 25 -4.17 12.43 -25.04
N PRO A 26 -3.40 13.45 -24.59
CA PRO A 26 -2.39 13.26 -23.55
C PRO A 26 -2.97 12.84 -22.19
N ALA A 27 -4.26 13.07 -21.94
CA ALA A 27 -4.96 12.61 -20.72
C ALA A 27 -5.28 11.11 -20.72
N LEU A 28 -5.15 10.42 -21.87
CA LEU A 28 -5.42 8.98 -22.00
C LEU A 28 -4.11 8.18 -22.07
N ASN A 29 -4.21 6.85 -22.02
CA ASN A 29 -3.04 6.04 -22.34
C ASN A 29 -2.62 6.29 -23.79
N PRO A 30 -1.31 6.45 -24.04
CA PRO A 30 -0.81 6.54 -25.40
C PRO A 30 -1.03 5.18 -26.09
N VAL A 31 -1.46 5.24 -27.34
CA VAL A 31 -1.68 4.10 -28.22
C VAL A 31 -0.77 4.21 -29.44
N THR A 32 -0.54 3.10 -30.13
CA THR A 32 0.20 3.11 -31.39
C THR A 32 -0.79 3.27 -32.54
N PHE A 33 -0.77 4.44 -33.19
CA PHE A 33 -1.56 4.68 -34.40
C PHE A 33 -0.91 4.03 -35.61
N GLU A 34 -1.74 3.43 -36.46
CA GLU A 34 -1.36 2.81 -37.72
C GLU A 34 -2.14 3.47 -38.87
N LYS A 35 -1.76 3.17 -40.11
CA LYS A 35 -2.50 3.64 -41.27
C LYS A 35 -3.94 3.07 -41.25
N PRO A 36 -4.99 3.91 -41.39
CA PRO A 36 -6.36 3.44 -41.47
C PRO A 36 -6.57 2.46 -42.63
N VAL A 37 -7.40 1.45 -42.40
CA VAL A 37 -7.72 0.41 -43.40
C VAL A 37 -8.79 0.91 -44.38
N SER A 38 -9.78 1.66 -43.90
CA SER A 38 -10.77 2.35 -44.73
C SER A 38 -10.52 3.85 -44.77
N ARG A 39 -11.09 4.52 -45.78
CA ARG A 39 -11.13 6.00 -45.89
C ARG A 39 -12.48 6.60 -45.48
N ASN A 40 -13.46 5.76 -45.12
CA ASN A 40 -14.80 6.22 -44.77
C ASN A 40 -14.86 6.82 -43.38
N ARG A 41 -15.69 7.86 -43.24
CA ARG A 41 -16.09 8.44 -41.96
C ARG A 41 -17.34 7.71 -41.45
N ILE A 42 -17.38 7.40 -40.16
CA ILE A 42 -18.45 6.61 -39.55
C ILE A 42 -19.30 7.52 -38.66
N GLU A 43 -20.50 7.89 -39.13
CA GLU A 43 -21.46 8.70 -38.38
C GLU A 43 -22.26 7.82 -37.41
N LEU A 44 -21.75 7.63 -36.20
CA LEU A 44 -22.36 6.75 -35.19
C LEU A 44 -23.62 7.36 -34.55
N VAL A 45 -23.65 8.68 -34.41
CA VAL A 45 -24.80 9.40 -33.83
C VAL A 45 -25.11 10.58 -34.74
N LYS A 46 -26.38 10.71 -35.13
CA LYS A 46 -26.90 11.81 -35.92
C LYS A 46 -28.18 12.32 -35.28
N ASP A 47 -28.20 13.60 -34.93
CA ASP A 47 -29.35 14.27 -34.30
C ASP A 47 -29.87 13.55 -33.05
N GLY A 48 -28.97 12.92 -32.29
CA GLY A 48 -29.27 12.13 -31.10
C GLY A 48 -29.70 10.69 -31.36
N GLU A 49 -29.88 10.28 -32.62
CA GLU A 49 -30.25 8.92 -33.00
C GLU A 49 -29.02 8.07 -33.34
N LEU A 50 -29.02 6.84 -32.85
CA LEU A 50 -27.93 5.88 -33.07
C LEU A 50 -28.06 5.27 -34.46
N GLN A 51 -27.00 5.38 -35.26
CA GLN A 51 -26.97 4.86 -36.63
C GLN A 51 -26.38 3.44 -36.73
N PHE A 52 -26.09 2.83 -35.58
CA PHE A 52 -25.35 1.57 -35.50
C PHE A 52 -25.97 0.53 -34.58
N ALA A 53 -25.61 -0.73 -34.83
CA ALA A 53 -25.75 -1.83 -33.88
C ALA A 53 -24.39 -2.30 -33.38
N ILE A 54 -24.36 -2.81 -32.14
CA ILE A 54 -23.22 -3.57 -31.63
C ILE A 54 -23.31 -4.99 -32.19
N VAL A 55 -22.22 -5.48 -32.78
CA VAL A 55 -22.13 -6.82 -33.33
C VAL A 55 -21.19 -7.65 -32.48
N CYS A 56 -21.72 -8.61 -31.74
CA CYS A 56 -20.96 -9.39 -30.78
C CYS A 56 -21.55 -10.79 -30.59
N ASP A 57 -20.71 -11.81 -30.67
CA ASP A 57 -21.12 -13.18 -30.36
C ASP A 57 -20.93 -13.49 -28.87
N LEU A 58 -21.92 -13.09 -28.07
CA LEU A 58 -21.97 -13.36 -26.63
C LEU A 58 -22.16 -14.85 -26.31
N ALA A 59 -22.81 -15.61 -27.22
CA ALA A 59 -23.09 -17.02 -27.01
C ALA A 59 -21.81 -17.87 -27.17
N ALA A 60 -20.93 -17.54 -28.12
CA ALA A 60 -19.63 -18.22 -28.25
C ALA A 60 -18.75 -18.07 -27.00
N GLU A 61 -18.79 -16.91 -26.34
CA GLU A 61 -18.09 -16.68 -25.07
C GLU A 61 -18.73 -17.48 -23.92
N ALA A 62 -20.06 -17.61 -23.91
CA ALA A 62 -20.78 -18.41 -22.93
C ALA A 62 -20.63 -19.94 -23.13
N GLY A 63 -20.50 -20.40 -24.38
CA GLY A 63 -20.38 -21.82 -24.72
C GLY A 63 -19.06 -22.45 -24.27
N LYS A 64 -17.94 -21.73 -24.39
CA LYS A 64 -16.66 -22.15 -23.78
C LYS A 64 -16.73 -22.11 -22.24
N ALA A 65 -17.41 -21.10 -21.68
CA ALA A 65 -17.67 -21.00 -20.23
C ALA A 65 -18.54 -22.13 -19.67
N ALA A 66 -19.46 -22.70 -20.44
CA ALA A 66 -20.29 -23.82 -19.98
C ALA A 66 -19.49 -25.13 -19.83
N LYS A 67 -18.36 -25.26 -20.54
CA LYS A 67 -17.44 -26.41 -20.42
C LYS A 67 -16.47 -26.27 -19.24
N GLU A 68 -16.25 -25.07 -18.74
CA GLU A 68 -15.31 -24.76 -17.67
C GLU A 68 -16.03 -24.13 -16.46
N LYS A 69 -16.08 -24.85 -15.33
CA LYS A 69 -16.81 -24.46 -14.11
C LYS A 69 -16.44 -23.09 -13.49
N PHE A 70 -15.50 -22.32 -14.05
CA PHE A 70 -14.83 -21.19 -13.38
C PHE A 70 -14.79 -19.86 -14.16
N ILE A 71 -15.53 -19.67 -15.27
CA ILE A 71 -15.51 -18.38 -15.99
C ILE A 71 -16.36 -17.33 -15.26
N VAL A 72 -15.69 -16.54 -14.41
CA VAL A 72 -16.26 -15.39 -13.67
C VAL A 72 -16.60 -14.24 -14.64
N LYS A 73 -17.60 -13.39 -14.32
CA LYS A 73 -17.98 -12.20 -15.14
C LYS A 73 -16.77 -11.36 -15.57
N VAL A 74 -15.77 -11.19 -14.72
CA VAL A 74 -14.53 -10.43 -14.99
C VAL A 74 -13.60 -11.05 -16.05
N ARG A 75 -13.87 -12.28 -16.51
CA ARG A 75 -13.14 -12.98 -17.59
C ARG A 75 -13.93 -12.98 -18.91
N LYS A 76 -15.14 -12.42 -18.95
CA LYS A 76 -16.00 -12.36 -20.14
C LYS A 76 -15.77 -11.05 -20.90
N SER A 77 -14.64 -10.97 -21.59
CA SER A 77 -14.17 -9.75 -22.26
C SER A 77 -15.16 -9.19 -23.27
N ALA A 78 -15.73 -10.01 -24.15
CA ALA A 78 -16.65 -9.55 -25.19
C ALA A 78 -17.97 -9.05 -24.57
N THR A 79 -18.46 -9.72 -23.53
CA THR A 79 -19.60 -9.28 -22.73
C THR A 79 -19.34 -7.94 -22.06
N LEU A 80 -18.18 -7.77 -21.40
CA LEU A 80 -17.81 -6.49 -20.75
C LEU A 80 -17.67 -5.35 -21.76
N ALA A 81 -17.12 -5.64 -22.94
CA ALA A 81 -17.01 -4.66 -24.03
C ALA A 81 -18.39 -4.20 -24.50
N ALA A 82 -19.32 -5.13 -24.76
CA ALA A 82 -20.66 -4.80 -25.22
C ALA A 82 -21.46 -4.01 -24.15
N GLU A 83 -21.38 -4.43 -22.89
CA GLU A 83 -21.98 -3.70 -21.76
C GLU A 83 -21.39 -2.29 -21.62
N GLY A 84 -20.06 -2.14 -21.75
CA GLY A 84 -19.37 -0.86 -21.68
C GLY A 84 -19.76 0.12 -22.78
N ILE A 85 -19.85 -0.34 -24.03
CA ILE A 85 -20.31 0.48 -25.17
C ILE A 85 -21.79 0.86 -24.98
N GLN A 86 -22.65 -0.09 -24.58
CA GLN A 86 -24.05 0.23 -24.28
C GLN A 86 -24.19 1.30 -23.21
N HIS A 87 -23.42 1.18 -22.11
CA HIS A 87 -23.44 2.13 -21.01
C HIS A 87 -22.94 3.53 -21.44
N ALA A 88 -21.85 3.59 -22.20
CA ALA A 88 -21.30 4.84 -22.69
C ALA A 88 -22.30 5.61 -23.57
N PHE A 89 -22.87 4.95 -24.59
CA PHE A 89 -23.85 5.60 -25.47
C PHE A 89 -25.15 5.93 -24.74
N ALA A 90 -25.66 5.05 -23.87
CA ALA A 90 -26.86 5.35 -23.08
C ALA A 90 -26.66 6.58 -22.17
N SER A 91 -25.48 6.73 -21.59
CA SER A 91 -25.16 7.88 -20.73
C SER A 91 -24.99 9.17 -21.53
N ALA A 92 -24.36 9.09 -22.70
CA ALA A 92 -23.98 10.23 -23.50
C ALA A 92 -25.12 10.76 -24.40
N THR A 93 -25.92 9.86 -24.98
CA THR A 93 -27.00 10.20 -25.93
C THR A 93 -28.40 9.99 -25.36
N GLY A 94 -28.54 9.21 -24.27
CA GLY A 94 -29.84 8.79 -23.74
C GLY A 94 -30.45 7.58 -24.45
N LYS A 95 -29.77 7.02 -25.46
CA LYS A 95 -30.23 5.87 -26.26
C LYS A 95 -29.30 4.68 -26.04
N LYS A 96 -29.87 3.49 -25.90
CA LYS A 96 -29.13 2.25 -25.71
C LYS A 96 -28.99 1.51 -27.05
N PRO A 97 -27.78 1.30 -27.59
CA PRO A 97 -27.61 0.53 -28.82
C PRO A 97 -27.99 -0.94 -28.60
N VAL A 98 -28.52 -1.58 -29.64
CA VAL A 98 -28.84 -3.01 -29.62
C VAL A 98 -27.57 -3.85 -29.79
N ILE A 99 -27.57 -5.06 -29.22
CA ILE A 99 -26.52 -6.07 -29.45
C ILE A 99 -27.10 -7.17 -30.32
N LEU A 100 -26.45 -7.42 -31.47
CA LEU A 100 -26.85 -8.42 -32.46
C LEU A 100 -25.70 -9.42 -32.69
N LYS A 101 -26.06 -10.64 -33.07
CA LYS A 101 -25.08 -11.66 -33.48
C LYS A 101 -24.50 -11.32 -34.87
N PRO A 102 -23.26 -11.77 -35.18
CA PRO A 102 -22.62 -11.53 -36.48
C PRO A 102 -23.41 -12.01 -37.70
N ASP A 103 -24.27 -13.01 -37.54
CA ASP A 103 -25.11 -13.61 -38.59
C ASP A 103 -26.55 -13.09 -38.58
N SER A 104 -26.87 -12.11 -37.73
CA SER A 104 -28.25 -11.63 -37.60
C SER A 104 -28.69 -10.84 -38.84
N PRO A 105 -29.81 -11.20 -39.49
CA PRO A 105 -30.33 -10.44 -40.64
C PRO A 105 -30.78 -9.03 -40.25
N LYS A 106 -31.03 -8.77 -38.96
CA LYS A 106 -31.38 -7.44 -38.45
C LYS A 106 -30.23 -6.43 -38.55
N LEU A 107 -28.99 -6.88 -38.78
CA LEU A 107 -27.84 -6.00 -38.99
C LEU A 107 -28.01 -5.08 -40.19
N GLU A 108 -28.75 -5.51 -41.21
CA GLU A 108 -29.01 -4.73 -42.42
C GLU A 108 -29.91 -3.52 -42.17
N GLN A 109 -30.60 -3.45 -41.03
CA GLN A 109 -31.41 -2.29 -40.62
C GLN A 109 -30.55 -1.12 -40.11
N TYR A 110 -29.27 -1.36 -39.85
CA TYR A 110 -28.34 -0.38 -39.30
C TYR A 110 -27.32 0.00 -40.36
N HIS A 111 -27.06 1.32 -40.45
CA HIS A 111 -26.12 1.85 -41.44
C HIS A 111 -24.68 1.45 -41.08
N TYR A 112 -24.33 1.51 -39.79
CA TYR A 112 -23.00 1.17 -39.31
C TYR A 112 -23.00 0.06 -38.26
N TRP A 113 -21.83 -0.55 -38.05
CA TRP A 113 -21.60 -1.61 -37.08
C TRP A 113 -20.44 -1.28 -36.16
N ILE A 114 -20.60 -1.52 -34.85
CA ILE A 114 -19.47 -1.65 -33.93
C ILE A 114 -19.28 -3.13 -33.64
N VAL A 115 -18.27 -3.72 -34.26
CA VAL A 115 -17.97 -5.15 -34.18
C VAL A 115 -17.00 -5.41 -33.04
N LEU A 116 -17.38 -6.29 -32.11
CA LEU A 116 -16.62 -6.58 -30.90
C LEU A 116 -16.08 -8.01 -30.90
N GLY A 117 -14.79 -8.14 -30.54
CA GLY A 117 -14.11 -9.40 -30.26
C GLY A 117 -13.90 -10.31 -31.47
N ASP A 118 -13.46 -11.53 -31.20
CA ASP A 118 -13.18 -12.54 -32.23
C ASP A 118 -14.47 -13.14 -32.80
N ASN A 119 -14.80 -12.82 -34.04
CA ASN A 119 -15.95 -13.35 -34.75
C ASN A 119 -15.70 -13.37 -36.28
N PRO A 120 -16.56 -13.99 -37.09
CA PRO A 120 -16.35 -14.10 -38.54
C PRO A 120 -16.14 -12.75 -39.26
N ILE A 121 -16.83 -11.68 -38.82
CA ILE A 121 -16.68 -10.35 -39.41
C ILE A 121 -15.29 -9.78 -39.08
N THR A 122 -14.85 -9.89 -37.83
CA THR A 122 -13.49 -9.46 -37.41
C THR A 122 -12.41 -10.18 -38.25
N ARG A 123 -12.53 -11.51 -38.41
CA ARG A 123 -11.57 -12.31 -39.19
C ARG A 123 -11.59 -12.00 -40.68
N LYS A 124 -12.76 -11.75 -41.26
CA LYS A 124 -12.90 -11.34 -42.67
C LYS A 124 -12.15 -10.04 -42.97
N HIS A 125 -12.03 -9.15 -41.99
CA HIS A 125 -11.27 -7.89 -42.11
C HIS A 125 -9.80 -8.02 -41.67
N GLY A 126 -9.26 -9.25 -41.66
CA GLY A 126 -7.82 -9.49 -41.50
C GLY A 126 -7.29 -9.43 -40.08
N LEU A 127 -8.15 -9.31 -39.06
CA LEU A 127 -7.73 -9.37 -37.66
C LEU A 127 -8.02 -10.77 -37.09
N ASP A 128 -6.98 -11.46 -36.67
CA ASP A 128 -7.06 -12.68 -35.86
C ASP A 128 -6.64 -12.36 -34.42
N PRO A 129 -7.60 -12.15 -33.50
CA PRO A 129 -7.27 -11.76 -32.13
C PRO A 129 -6.44 -12.80 -31.36
N SER A 130 -6.44 -14.07 -31.78
CA SER A 130 -5.65 -15.13 -31.15
C SER A 130 -4.13 -14.98 -31.40
N LYS A 131 -3.74 -14.21 -32.41
CA LYS A 131 -2.34 -13.89 -32.75
C LYS A 131 -1.80 -12.67 -32.04
N LEU A 132 -2.64 -11.91 -31.34
CA LEU A 132 -2.23 -10.78 -30.52
C LEU A 132 -1.60 -11.27 -29.20
N GLU A 133 -0.79 -10.45 -28.55
CA GLU A 133 -0.35 -10.77 -27.18
C GLU A 133 -1.54 -10.81 -26.22
N PRO A 134 -1.46 -11.53 -25.08
CA PRO A 134 -2.50 -11.47 -24.05
C PRO A 134 -2.83 -10.02 -23.66
N GLU A 135 -4.12 -9.68 -23.69
CA GLU A 135 -4.69 -8.35 -23.42
C GLU A 135 -4.40 -7.27 -24.46
N GLU A 136 -3.59 -7.55 -25.48
CA GLU A 136 -3.44 -6.64 -26.61
C GLU A 136 -4.76 -6.51 -27.38
N PHE A 137 -5.03 -5.31 -27.87
CA PHE A 137 -6.22 -5.03 -28.67
C PHE A 137 -5.89 -4.12 -29.85
N LYS A 138 -6.77 -4.16 -30.85
CA LYS A 138 -6.73 -3.32 -32.02
C LYS A 138 -8.12 -2.73 -32.28
N VAL A 139 -8.13 -1.46 -32.68
CA VAL A 139 -9.33 -0.71 -33.07
C VAL A 139 -9.10 -0.09 -34.43
N PHE A 140 -10.00 -0.31 -35.38
CA PHE A 140 -9.89 0.30 -36.70
C PHE A 140 -11.24 0.46 -37.39
N THR A 141 -11.33 1.48 -38.25
CA THR A 141 -12.48 1.66 -39.14
C THR A 141 -12.40 0.74 -40.35
N PHE A 142 -13.57 0.30 -40.80
CA PHE A 142 -13.79 -0.37 -42.08
C PHE A 142 -15.04 0.25 -42.73
N ASP A 143 -15.36 -0.13 -43.97
CA ASP A 143 -16.36 0.60 -44.77
C ASP A 143 -17.75 0.68 -44.14
N ARG A 144 -18.12 -0.30 -43.31
CA ARG A 144 -19.41 -0.37 -42.62
C ARG A 144 -19.34 -0.11 -41.12
N GLY A 145 -18.22 0.43 -40.61
CA GLY A 145 -18.13 0.81 -39.20
C GLY A 145 -16.76 0.62 -38.56
N ILE A 146 -16.74 0.04 -37.37
CA ILE A 146 -15.55 -0.04 -36.51
C ILE A 146 -15.41 -1.46 -35.97
N ILE A 147 -14.18 -2.00 -36.00
CA ILE A 147 -13.82 -3.25 -35.34
C ILE A 147 -13.00 -2.91 -34.09
N ILE A 148 -13.38 -3.50 -32.95
CA ILE A 148 -12.67 -3.44 -31.67
C ILE A 148 -12.49 -4.89 -31.21
N ALA A 149 -11.27 -5.42 -31.29
CA ALA A 149 -11.01 -6.79 -30.85
C ALA A 149 -9.61 -6.93 -30.26
N GLY A 150 -9.49 -7.80 -29.27
CA GLY A 150 -8.22 -8.12 -28.63
C GLY A 150 -8.11 -9.58 -28.24
N HIS A 151 -6.93 -9.98 -27.78
CA HIS A 151 -6.72 -11.32 -27.24
C HIS A 151 -7.54 -11.45 -25.95
N ASP A 152 -8.59 -12.27 -26.02
CA ASP A 152 -9.48 -12.56 -24.90
C ASP A 152 -9.25 -13.98 -24.40
N GLY A 153 -8.91 -14.13 -23.12
CA GLY A 153 -8.68 -15.44 -22.53
C GLY A 153 -9.94 -16.32 -22.51
N SER A 154 -11.13 -15.71 -22.56
CA SER A 154 -12.41 -16.43 -22.67
C SER A 154 -12.67 -17.04 -24.04
N ARG A 155 -11.91 -16.63 -25.05
CA ARG A 155 -12.04 -17.11 -26.43
C ARG A 155 -10.93 -18.09 -26.82
N THR A 156 -9.87 -18.19 -26.03
CA THR A 156 -8.76 -19.12 -26.20
C THR A 156 -8.72 -20.15 -25.06
N ASP A 157 -7.76 -21.08 -25.09
CA ASP A 157 -7.56 -22.05 -24.00
C ASP A 157 -6.57 -21.49 -22.95
N TYR A 158 -6.62 -20.16 -22.75
CA TYR A 158 -5.66 -19.45 -21.92
C TYR A 158 -5.80 -19.81 -20.43
N TYR A 159 -7.02 -20.02 -19.94
CA TYR A 159 -7.28 -20.24 -18.51
C TYR A 159 -7.04 -21.69 -18.11
N ASN A 160 -6.59 -21.89 -16.87
CA ASN A 160 -6.41 -23.19 -16.25
C ASN A 160 -7.33 -23.34 -15.02
N ALA A 161 -7.73 -24.58 -14.70
CA ALA A 161 -8.56 -24.87 -13.53
C ALA A 161 -7.93 -24.44 -12.18
N LEU A 162 -6.59 -24.32 -12.13
CA LEU A 162 -5.86 -23.85 -10.95
C LEU A 162 -5.63 -22.32 -10.94
N ASP A 163 -6.13 -21.59 -11.93
CA ASP A 163 -5.96 -20.14 -12.00
C ASP A 163 -6.83 -19.43 -10.96
N VAL A 164 -6.18 -18.65 -10.10
CA VAL A 164 -6.88 -17.79 -9.14
C VAL A 164 -7.77 -16.77 -9.87
N PRO A 165 -8.93 -16.36 -9.28
CA PRO A 165 -9.88 -15.44 -9.93
C PRO A 165 -9.32 -14.08 -10.38
N ARG A 166 -8.11 -13.71 -9.93
CA ARG A 166 -7.44 -12.47 -10.31
C ARG A 166 -6.88 -12.51 -11.73
N ILE A 167 -6.56 -13.69 -12.27
CA ILE A 167 -6.09 -13.86 -13.64
C ILE A 167 -7.24 -13.52 -14.58
N ARG A 168 -7.02 -12.55 -15.46
CA ARG A 168 -8.00 -12.09 -16.45
C ARG A 168 -7.27 -11.51 -17.65
N VAL A 169 -7.70 -11.91 -18.85
CA VAL A 169 -7.17 -11.49 -20.14
C VAL A 169 -8.33 -10.97 -20.96
N ASN A 170 -8.48 -9.64 -21.01
CA ASN A 170 -9.66 -8.98 -21.57
C ASN A 170 -9.30 -7.91 -22.62
N GLY A 171 -8.58 -8.29 -23.68
CA GLY A 171 -8.15 -7.35 -24.71
C GLY A 171 -9.31 -6.57 -25.35
N THR A 172 -10.39 -7.26 -25.75
CA THR A 172 -11.56 -6.60 -26.36
C THR A 172 -12.22 -5.59 -25.41
N ALA A 173 -12.38 -5.91 -24.12
CA ALA A 173 -12.92 -4.97 -23.15
C ALA A 173 -12.02 -3.73 -23.02
N HIS A 174 -10.71 -3.93 -22.88
CA HIS A 174 -9.72 -2.86 -22.81
C HIS A 174 -9.82 -1.92 -24.02
N GLY A 175 -9.95 -2.45 -25.24
CA GLY A 175 -10.16 -1.65 -26.46
C GLY A 175 -11.50 -0.91 -26.49
N ALA A 176 -12.57 -1.52 -25.99
CA ALA A 176 -13.90 -0.90 -25.95
C ALA A 176 -13.96 0.28 -24.98
N PHE A 177 -13.35 0.16 -23.79
CA PHE A 177 -13.27 1.29 -22.86
C PHE A 177 -12.37 2.41 -23.38
N ASP A 178 -11.26 2.08 -24.07
CA ASP A 178 -10.46 3.10 -24.75
C ASP A 178 -11.27 3.86 -25.79
N PHE A 179 -12.06 3.14 -26.60
CA PHE A 179 -12.94 3.73 -27.59
C PHE A 179 -13.98 4.67 -26.93
N CYS A 180 -14.60 4.23 -25.84
CA CYS A 180 -15.53 5.07 -25.06
C CYS A 180 -14.85 6.34 -24.52
N GLU A 181 -13.62 6.24 -24.00
CA GLU A 181 -12.88 7.40 -23.51
C GLU A 181 -12.47 8.35 -24.63
N ARG A 182 -11.99 7.81 -25.75
CA ARG A 182 -11.33 8.55 -26.83
C ARG A 182 -12.30 9.18 -27.82
N PHE A 183 -13.39 8.50 -28.15
CA PHE A 183 -14.34 8.94 -29.18
C PHE A 183 -15.65 9.44 -28.58
N VAL A 184 -16.19 8.75 -27.56
CA VAL A 184 -17.44 9.19 -26.91
C VAL A 184 -17.16 10.28 -25.87
N GLY A 185 -15.94 10.34 -25.32
CA GLY A 185 -15.52 11.33 -24.32
C GLY A 185 -15.84 10.94 -22.86
N MET A 186 -16.14 9.67 -22.62
CA MET A 186 -16.40 9.15 -21.26
C MET A 186 -15.14 9.25 -20.38
N ARG A 187 -15.31 9.42 -19.06
CA ARG A 187 -14.22 9.21 -18.09
C ARG A 187 -14.71 8.40 -16.90
N TYR A 188 -13.89 7.45 -16.47
CA TYR A 188 -14.22 6.49 -15.42
C TYR A 188 -13.27 6.65 -14.24
N TYR A 189 -13.54 7.60 -13.34
CA TYR A 189 -12.67 7.83 -12.19
C TYR A 189 -13.04 6.97 -10.98
N TYR A 190 -14.32 6.81 -10.69
CA TYR A 190 -14.81 5.88 -9.66
C TYR A 190 -16.32 5.64 -9.85
N PRO A 191 -16.93 4.62 -9.21
CA PRO A 191 -18.33 4.27 -9.40
C PRO A 191 -19.33 5.41 -9.21
N LYS A 192 -20.48 5.26 -9.89
CA LYS A 192 -21.62 6.18 -9.85
C LYS A 192 -21.23 7.62 -10.20
N ILE A 193 -21.15 8.49 -9.19
CA ILE A 193 -20.92 9.91 -9.36
C ILE A 193 -19.51 10.21 -9.88
N GLY A 194 -18.56 9.25 -9.84
CA GLY A 194 -17.22 9.42 -10.41
C GLY A 194 -17.12 9.17 -11.92
N ILE A 195 -18.24 8.89 -12.61
CA ILE A 195 -18.28 8.78 -14.07
C ILE A 195 -18.64 10.14 -14.65
N TYR A 196 -17.86 10.60 -15.63
CA TYR A 196 -18.20 11.72 -16.49
C TYR A 196 -18.70 11.19 -17.84
N ALA A 197 -19.87 11.66 -18.25
CA ALA A 197 -20.48 11.34 -19.53
C ALA A 197 -20.88 12.66 -20.23
N PRO A 198 -20.26 13.00 -21.37
CA PRO A 198 -20.62 14.21 -22.12
C PRO A 198 -22.00 14.03 -22.79
N LYS A 199 -22.66 15.13 -23.13
CA LYS A 199 -23.90 15.08 -23.94
C LYS A 199 -23.55 15.11 -25.42
N VAL A 200 -23.89 14.06 -26.13
CA VAL A 200 -23.53 13.84 -27.53
C VAL A 200 -24.79 13.78 -28.39
N LYS A 201 -24.93 14.75 -29.30
CA LYS A 201 -25.98 14.75 -30.34
C LYS A 201 -25.48 14.23 -31.67
N ASN A 202 -24.22 14.49 -31.99
CA ASN A 202 -23.58 14.06 -33.23
C ASN A 202 -22.21 13.49 -32.90
N LEU A 203 -21.87 12.34 -33.49
CA LEU A 203 -20.56 11.71 -33.36
C LEU A 203 -20.19 11.06 -34.68
N THR A 204 -19.15 11.60 -35.31
CA THR A 204 -18.53 11.02 -36.51
C THR A 204 -17.09 10.64 -36.19
N VAL A 205 -16.71 9.42 -36.58
CA VAL A 205 -15.35 8.88 -36.43
C VAL A 205 -14.67 8.92 -37.79
N ASP A 206 -13.61 9.70 -37.91
CA ASP A 206 -12.73 9.72 -39.08
C ASP A 206 -11.92 8.42 -39.17
N PRO A 207 -11.40 8.08 -40.36
CA PRO A 207 -10.54 6.92 -40.55
C PRO A 207 -9.47 6.77 -39.47
N VAL A 208 -9.50 5.65 -38.76
CA VAL A 208 -8.55 5.39 -37.68
C VAL A 208 -8.13 3.93 -37.66
N CYS A 209 -6.89 3.69 -37.26
CA CYS A 209 -6.39 2.38 -36.88
C CYS A 209 -5.39 2.58 -35.73
N TYR A 210 -5.57 1.88 -34.63
CA TYR A 210 -4.62 1.90 -33.51
C TYR A 210 -4.65 0.60 -32.72
N ARG A 211 -3.57 0.36 -31.97
CA ARG A 211 -3.42 -0.77 -31.07
C ARG A 211 -2.72 -0.36 -29.79
N ASP A 212 -2.91 -1.15 -28.75
CA ASP A 212 -2.15 -1.00 -27.51
C ASP A 212 -2.11 -2.34 -26.73
N LYS A 213 -1.13 -2.46 -25.83
CA LYS A 213 -0.87 -3.68 -25.06
C LYS A 213 -0.25 -3.33 -23.70
N PRO A 214 -0.43 -4.18 -22.66
CA PRO A 214 0.11 -3.88 -21.35
C PRO A 214 1.64 -3.96 -21.34
N PHE A 215 2.28 -2.98 -20.70
CA PHE A 215 3.71 -3.02 -20.36
C PHE A 215 3.98 -4.00 -19.22
N LEU A 216 3.16 -3.99 -18.16
CA LEU A 216 3.20 -4.97 -17.07
C LEU A 216 2.11 -6.02 -17.23
N LYS A 217 2.46 -7.30 -17.12
CA LYS A 217 1.46 -8.38 -17.18
C LYS A 217 0.56 -8.40 -15.95
N TYR A 218 1.06 -7.99 -14.78
CA TYR A 218 0.26 -7.71 -13.59
C TYR A 218 0.03 -6.21 -13.38
N HIS A 219 -1.23 -5.82 -13.38
CA HIS A 219 -1.66 -4.43 -13.26
C HIS A 219 -3.06 -4.38 -12.65
N ASN A 220 -3.27 -5.23 -11.64
CA ASN A 220 -4.56 -5.38 -10.98
C ASN A 220 -4.64 -4.50 -9.74
N SER A 221 -5.74 -3.77 -9.57
CA SER A 221 -5.97 -2.94 -8.40
C SER A 221 -6.30 -3.74 -7.15
N TYR A 222 -5.42 -3.67 -6.16
CA TYR A 222 -5.81 -4.03 -4.79
C TYR A 222 -6.83 -3.02 -4.25
N ALA A 223 -6.73 -1.73 -4.65
CA ALA A 223 -7.50 -0.58 -4.15
C ALA A 223 -9.03 -0.61 -4.40
N LEU A 224 -9.54 -1.42 -5.35
CA LEU A 224 -10.99 -1.55 -5.63
C LEU A 224 -11.75 -2.38 -4.58
N GLY A 225 -11.24 -2.45 -3.34
CA GLY A 225 -11.88 -3.12 -2.22
C GLY A 225 -13.19 -2.42 -1.80
N PRO A 226 -14.20 -3.16 -1.32
CA PRO A 226 -15.57 -2.66 -1.10
C PRO A 226 -15.74 -1.71 0.10
N LYS A 227 -14.66 -1.38 0.82
CA LYS A 227 -14.72 -0.44 1.94
C LYS A 227 -14.67 0.98 1.34
N ASN A 228 -15.78 1.71 1.47
CA ASN A 228 -15.95 3.14 1.14
C ASN A 228 -16.13 3.53 -0.34
N ILE A 229 -16.55 2.59 -1.21
CA ILE A 229 -16.97 2.91 -2.58
C ILE A 229 -18.49 3.03 -2.65
N PRO A 230 -19.06 4.18 -3.08
CA PRO A 230 -20.46 4.25 -3.44
C PRO A 230 -20.78 3.33 -4.63
N GLY A 231 -21.44 2.18 -4.41
CA GLY A 231 -21.91 1.30 -5.50
C GLY A 231 -21.03 0.07 -5.79
N LYS A 232 -21.05 -0.91 -4.87
CA LYS A 232 -20.28 -2.17 -4.94
C LYS A 232 -20.51 -3.04 -6.19
N GLN A 233 -21.58 -2.81 -6.96
CA GLN A 233 -22.00 -3.67 -8.09
C GLN A 233 -21.26 -3.40 -9.42
N GLN A 234 -20.46 -2.32 -9.53
CA GLN A 234 -19.83 -1.91 -10.82
C GLN A 234 -18.32 -2.23 -10.93
N LEU A 235 -17.73 -2.97 -9.98
CA LEU A 235 -16.27 -3.17 -9.89
C LEU A 235 -15.60 -3.78 -11.15
N SER A 236 -16.33 -4.55 -11.97
CA SER A 236 -15.79 -5.12 -13.21
C SER A 236 -15.62 -4.09 -14.33
N GLU A 237 -16.53 -3.12 -14.43
CA GLU A 237 -16.47 -2.02 -15.40
C GLU A 237 -15.25 -1.14 -15.13
N PHE A 238 -15.06 -0.74 -13.87
CA PHE A 238 -13.90 0.05 -13.45
C PHE A 238 -12.58 -0.73 -13.52
N GLY A 239 -12.65 -2.05 -13.34
CA GLY A 239 -11.56 -2.95 -13.69
C GLY A 239 -11.05 -2.68 -15.10
N ALA A 240 -11.92 -2.80 -16.10
CA ALA A 240 -11.55 -2.61 -17.50
C ALA A 240 -11.21 -1.15 -17.85
N ALA A 241 -11.96 -0.16 -17.35
CA ALA A 241 -11.72 1.25 -17.65
C ALA A 241 -10.38 1.77 -17.10
N TRP A 242 -9.91 1.23 -15.97
CA TRP A 242 -8.56 1.52 -15.45
C TRP A 242 -7.48 0.66 -16.07
N ARG A 243 -7.82 -0.14 -17.08
CA ARG A 243 -6.95 -1.14 -17.70
C ARG A 243 -6.50 -2.22 -16.73
N ASN A 244 -7.20 -2.49 -15.64
CA ASN A 244 -6.73 -3.45 -14.67
C ASN A 244 -6.78 -4.88 -15.23
N GLY A 245 -5.66 -5.58 -15.19
CA GLY A 245 -5.51 -6.92 -15.75
C GLY A 245 -4.51 -7.80 -15.00
N ALA A 246 -4.48 -9.08 -15.35
CA ALA A 246 -3.43 -9.99 -14.93
C ALA A 246 -3.30 -11.12 -15.97
N SER A 247 -2.46 -10.87 -16.97
CA SER A 247 -2.00 -11.82 -17.98
C SER A 247 -0.78 -12.62 -17.51
N THR A 248 -0.62 -12.78 -16.19
CA THR A 248 0.44 -13.56 -15.57
C THR A 248 -0.12 -14.49 -14.49
N ARG A 249 0.51 -15.65 -14.32
CA ARG A 249 0.24 -16.59 -13.22
C ARG A 249 1.10 -16.33 -11.99
N VAL A 250 2.00 -15.35 -12.05
CA VAL A 250 2.83 -14.98 -10.92
C VAL A 250 1.95 -14.38 -9.84
N PHE A 251 1.89 -15.04 -8.70
CA PHE A 251 1.30 -14.48 -7.50
C PHE A 251 1.89 -15.14 -6.27
N ILE A 252 2.11 -14.34 -5.24
CA ILE A 252 2.52 -14.84 -3.94
C ILE A 252 1.87 -14.04 -2.82
N ALA A 253 1.60 -14.72 -1.72
CA ALA A 253 1.19 -14.14 -0.45
C ALA A 253 1.83 -14.95 0.68
N HIS A 254 1.37 -14.77 1.92
CA HIS A 254 1.75 -15.59 3.07
C HIS A 254 1.14 -17.00 2.97
N THR A 255 1.55 -17.77 1.96
CA THR A 255 1.10 -19.14 1.72
C THR A 255 2.27 -20.13 1.63
N PRO A 256 2.09 -21.38 2.12
CA PRO A 256 0.89 -21.94 2.75
C PRO A 256 0.51 -21.24 4.07
N GLN A 257 -0.75 -21.30 4.47
CA GLN A 257 -1.22 -20.58 5.66
C GLN A 257 -0.89 -21.37 6.92
N ALA A 258 -0.12 -20.77 7.84
CA ALA A 258 0.36 -21.43 9.06
C ALA A 258 -0.74 -22.15 9.86
N ARG A 259 -1.87 -21.49 10.12
CA ARG A 259 -2.94 -22.06 10.95
C ARG A 259 -3.66 -23.24 10.27
N PRO A 260 -4.20 -23.10 9.03
CA PRO A 260 -4.70 -24.25 8.28
C PRO A 260 -3.70 -25.39 8.12
N LEU A 261 -2.42 -25.08 7.90
CA LEU A 261 -1.38 -26.09 7.76
C LEU A 261 -1.13 -26.85 9.07
N ALA A 262 -1.04 -26.15 10.20
CA ALA A 262 -0.90 -26.77 11.52
C ALA A 262 -2.13 -27.60 11.91
N ALA A 263 -3.33 -27.18 11.50
CA ALA A 263 -4.56 -27.96 11.68
C ALA A 263 -4.56 -29.22 10.81
N ALA A 264 -4.00 -29.14 9.60
CA ALA A 264 -3.86 -30.30 8.73
C ALA A 264 -2.80 -31.30 9.25
N TYR A 265 -1.76 -30.81 9.94
CA TYR A 265 -0.66 -31.63 10.43
C TYR A 265 -0.31 -31.29 11.89
N PRO A 266 -1.19 -31.63 12.86
CA PRO A 266 -1.02 -31.23 14.25
C PRO A 266 0.25 -31.78 14.90
N ASP A 267 0.66 -32.98 14.50
CA ASP A 267 1.84 -33.69 15.04
C ASP A 267 3.15 -33.26 14.37
N LYS A 268 3.09 -32.33 13.41
CA LYS A 268 4.27 -31.82 12.67
C LYS A 268 4.64 -30.40 13.06
N LYS A 269 4.08 -29.81 14.13
CA LYS A 269 4.35 -28.41 14.51
C LYS A 269 5.84 -28.11 14.71
N ASP A 270 6.60 -29.03 15.32
CA ASP A 270 8.05 -28.88 15.50
C ASP A 270 8.85 -28.98 14.20
N LEU A 271 8.31 -29.65 13.19
CA LEU A 271 8.87 -29.66 11.83
C LEU A 271 8.55 -28.34 11.11
N LEU A 272 7.34 -27.83 11.29
CA LEU A 272 6.80 -26.70 10.53
C LEU A 272 7.29 -25.34 11.05
N PHE A 273 7.38 -25.16 12.36
CA PHE A 273 7.56 -23.84 12.98
C PHE A 273 8.89 -23.73 13.71
N PHE A 274 9.51 -22.55 13.60
CA PHE A 274 10.81 -22.29 14.19
C PHE A 274 10.74 -22.31 15.71
N ARG A 275 11.73 -22.93 16.35
CA ARG A 275 11.93 -22.90 17.80
C ARG A 275 13.20 -22.11 18.12
N SER A 276 13.04 -21.03 18.88
CA SER A 276 14.17 -20.20 19.35
C SER A 276 15.07 -20.93 20.33
N LYS A 277 16.27 -20.37 20.57
CA LYS A 277 17.20 -20.83 21.61
C LYS A 277 16.59 -20.84 23.02
N SER A 278 15.62 -19.97 23.32
CA SER A 278 14.91 -19.96 24.61
C SER A 278 13.81 -21.01 24.71
N GLY A 279 13.64 -21.86 23.69
CA GLY A 279 12.64 -22.91 23.64
C GLY A 279 11.26 -22.45 23.14
N ASN A 280 11.06 -21.16 22.85
CA ASN A 280 9.77 -20.67 22.32
C ASN A 280 9.55 -21.16 20.89
N LEU A 281 8.44 -21.88 20.66
CA LEU A 281 7.96 -22.30 19.35
C LEU A 281 7.10 -21.20 18.73
N TYR A 282 7.48 -20.72 17.55
CA TYR A 282 6.74 -19.66 16.83
C TYR A 282 5.52 -20.22 16.10
N TYR A 283 4.52 -20.60 16.88
CA TYR A 283 3.19 -20.98 16.43
C TYR A 283 2.13 -20.23 17.25
N ASN A 284 1.23 -19.53 16.57
CA ASN A 284 0.11 -18.84 17.18
C ASN A 284 -1.21 -19.32 16.54
N PRO A 285 -2.04 -20.11 17.25
CA PRO A 285 -3.31 -20.59 16.71
C PRO A 285 -4.36 -19.47 16.57
N GLN A 286 -4.19 -18.33 17.25
CA GLN A 286 -5.19 -17.27 17.33
C GLN A 286 -4.97 -16.12 16.34
N ALA A 287 -3.76 -15.94 15.82
CA ALA A 287 -3.45 -14.84 14.91
C ALA A 287 -2.47 -15.27 13.81
N HIS A 288 -2.44 -14.51 12.71
CA HIS A 288 -1.40 -14.67 11.69
C HIS A 288 -0.01 -14.32 12.26
N MET A 289 0.08 -13.20 12.97
CA MET A 289 1.26 -12.77 13.72
C MET A 289 1.58 -13.74 14.85
N GLY A 290 2.87 -14.02 15.06
CA GLY A 290 3.37 -14.99 16.03
C GLY A 290 3.66 -16.38 15.46
N ASN A 291 3.30 -16.64 14.18
CA ASN A 291 3.74 -17.83 13.46
C ASN A 291 5.03 -17.57 12.69
N TYR A 292 5.93 -18.55 12.58
CA TYR A 292 7.12 -18.45 11.73
C TYR A 292 7.55 -19.84 11.25
N PHE A 293 7.54 -20.09 9.93
CA PHE A 293 7.99 -21.36 9.37
C PHE A 293 9.48 -21.56 9.57
N ASP A 294 9.90 -22.78 9.93
CA ASP A 294 11.29 -23.11 10.16
C ASP A 294 12.07 -23.28 8.85
N VAL A 295 12.50 -22.16 8.27
CA VAL A 295 13.35 -22.13 7.06
C VAL A 295 14.79 -22.59 7.32
N THR A 296 15.15 -22.93 8.57
CA THR A 296 16.47 -23.46 8.91
C THR A 296 16.47 -25.00 8.92
N ASN A 297 15.29 -25.63 8.86
CA ASN A 297 15.14 -27.07 8.93
C ASN A 297 15.05 -27.69 7.51
N PRO A 298 16.06 -28.44 7.05
CA PRO A 298 16.01 -29.06 5.72
C PRO A 298 14.85 -30.05 5.57
N ALA A 299 14.42 -30.72 6.65
CA ALA A 299 13.27 -31.63 6.58
C ALA A 299 11.95 -30.91 6.26
N PHE A 300 11.86 -29.59 6.50
CA PHE A 300 10.71 -28.80 6.07
C PHE A 300 10.65 -28.65 4.54
N ILE A 301 11.80 -28.63 3.86
CA ILE A 301 11.86 -28.60 2.38
C ILE A 301 11.27 -29.88 1.79
N ASP A 302 11.68 -31.04 2.32
CA ASP A 302 11.14 -32.33 1.89
C ASP A 302 9.64 -32.42 2.14
N PHE A 303 9.19 -32.04 3.34
CA PHE A 303 7.76 -31.98 3.64
C PHE A 303 7.01 -31.02 2.71
N PHE A 304 7.56 -29.85 2.43
CA PHE A 304 6.90 -28.89 1.54
C PHE A 304 6.67 -29.46 0.14
N VAL A 305 7.69 -30.07 -0.47
CA VAL A 305 7.59 -30.57 -1.84
C VAL A 305 6.85 -31.91 -1.92
N ASP A 306 7.26 -32.88 -1.10
CA ASP A 306 6.80 -34.26 -1.21
C ASP A 306 5.44 -34.49 -0.54
N GLU A 307 5.09 -33.69 0.47
CA GLU A 307 3.77 -33.73 1.09
C GLU A 307 2.86 -32.62 0.56
N LEU A 308 3.19 -31.35 0.77
CA LEU A 308 2.24 -30.26 0.49
C LEU A 308 1.99 -30.01 -0.98
N VAL A 309 3.05 -29.90 -1.79
CA VAL A 309 2.91 -29.62 -3.22
C VAL A 309 2.36 -30.85 -3.95
N ALA A 310 2.90 -32.04 -3.68
CA ALA A 310 2.44 -33.27 -4.31
C ALA A 310 0.97 -33.59 -4.03
N LYS A 311 0.54 -33.52 -2.77
CA LYS A 311 -0.87 -33.78 -2.42
C LYS A 311 -1.80 -32.69 -2.92
N PHE A 312 -1.35 -31.44 -3.01
CA PHE A 312 -2.13 -30.37 -3.63
C PHE A 312 -2.44 -30.71 -5.10
N TYR A 313 -1.43 -31.08 -5.89
CA TYR A 313 -1.64 -31.45 -7.30
C TYR A 313 -2.36 -32.79 -7.47
N ALA A 314 -2.29 -33.70 -6.49
CA ALA A 314 -3.11 -34.90 -6.43
C ALA A 314 -4.59 -34.63 -6.05
N GLY A 315 -4.94 -33.38 -5.70
CA GLY A 315 -6.32 -32.98 -5.40
C GLY A 315 -6.75 -33.20 -3.95
N ASP A 316 -5.82 -33.37 -3.01
CA ASP A 316 -6.13 -33.56 -1.59
C ASP A 316 -6.86 -32.32 -1.01
N PRO A 317 -8.10 -32.48 -0.50
CA PRO A 317 -8.91 -31.36 -0.02
C PRO A 317 -8.36 -30.74 1.27
N LYS A 318 -7.73 -31.54 2.14
CA LYS A 318 -7.15 -31.09 3.41
C LYS A 318 -5.91 -30.24 3.15
N VAL A 319 -5.07 -30.65 2.20
CA VAL A 319 -3.90 -29.87 1.78
C VAL A 319 -4.31 -28.63 1.01
N LYS A 320 -5.31 -28.71 0.13
CA LYS A 320 -5.88 -27.53 -0.54
C LYS A 320 -6.35 -26.47 0.44
N ALA A 321 -6.99 -26.86 1.54
CA ALA A 321 -7.38 -25.95 2.61
C ALA A 321 -6.16 -25.32 3.32
N ALA A 322 -5.05 -26.05 3.46
CA ALA A 322 -3.80 -25.56 4.06
C ALA A 322 -3.19 -24.37 3.29
N TRP A 323 -3.37 -24.32 1.97
CA TRP A 323 -2.92 -23.20 1.12
C TRP A 323 -3.83 -21.95 1.23
N GLY A 324 -5.07 -22.12 1.67
CA GLY A 324 -6.04 -21.03 1.78
C GLY A 324 -6.39 -20.39 0.44
N ARG A 325 -6.43 -19.05 0.37
CA ARG A 325 -6.88 -18.31 -0.82
C ARG A 325 -5.87 -18.32 -1.98
N PHE A 326 -4.58 -18.37 -1.68
CA PHE A 326 -3.51 -18.21 -2.67
C PHE A 326 -2.76 -19.53 -2.83
N VAL A 327 -3.35 -20.38 -3.67
CA VAL A 327 -2.90 -21.74 -3.94
C VAL A 327 -1.83 -21.77 -5.04
N PRO A 328 -1.01 -22.84 -5.12
CA PRO A 328 -0.20 -23.12 -6.30
C PRO A 328 -1.07 -23.19 -7.56
N ASN A 329 -0.51 -22.79 -8.70
CA ASN A 329 -1.20 -22.82 -9.98
C ASN A 329 -0.49 -23.74 -10.99
N SER A 330 -0.88 -23.68 -12.27
CA SER A 330 -0.32 -24.54 -13.30
C SER A 330 1.17 -24.27 -13.60
N GLU A 331 1.70 -23.09 -13.24
CA GLU A 331 3.08 -22.68 -13.53
C GLU A 331 3.90 -22.42 -12.26
N TYR A 332 3.31 -21.78 -11.26
CA TYR A 332 4.01 -21.32 -10.06
C TYR A 332 3.53 -22.02 -8.79
N VAL A 333 4.50 -22.38 -7.95
CA VAL A 333 4.33 -22.70 -6.53
C VAL A 333 4.87 -21.53 -5.72
N GLY A 334 4.07 -20.97 -4.82
CA GLY A 334 4.49 -19.86 -3.95
C GLY A 334 4.99 -20.34 -2.60
N PHE A 335 6.03 -19.70 -2.06
CA PHE A 335 6.41 -19.82 -0.64
C PHE A 335 6.57 -18.43 -0.01
N GLY A 336 5.66 -18.09 0.90
CA GLY A 336 5.72 -16.85 1.68
C GLY A 336 5.72 -17.10 3.18
N GLN A 337 6.74 -16.58 3.86
CA GLN A 337 6.80 -16.55 5.33
C GLN A 337 5.66 -15.70 5.91
N CYS A 338 5.28 -15.97 7.17
CA CYS A 338 4.34 -15.15 7.93
C CYS A 338 4.89 -13.74 8.24
N ASP A 339 4.01 -12.79 8.54
CA ASP A 339 4.37 -11.39 8.90
C ASP A 339 5.03 -11.24 10.30
N THR A 340 5.44 -12.34 10.93
CA THR A 340 6.22 -12.27 12.18
C THR A 340 7.64 -11.82 11.86
N PHE A 341 8.07 -10.71 12.45
CA PHE A 341 9.39 -10.13 12.21
C PHE A 341 10.41 -10.69 13.19
N LEU A 342 11.22 -11.65 12.73
CA LEU A 342 12.38 -12.16 13.45
C LEU A 342 13.66 -11.67 12.79
N ALA A 343 14.58 -11.17 13.62
CA ALA A 343 15.92 -10.76 13.23
C ALA A 343 16.98 -11.82 13.55
N ASP A 344 16.62 -12.84 14.34
CA ASP A 344 17.50 -13.92 14.76
C ASP A 344 16.81 -15.28 14.50
N LEU A 345 17.47 -16.12 13.70
CA LEU A 345 17.12 -17.52 13.47
C LEU A 345 18.31 -18.43 13.80
N GLU A 346 19.26 -17.96 14.60
CA GLU A 346 20.53 -18.62 14.84
C GLU A 346 20.31 -19.94 15.60
N ASN A 347 20.74 -21.01 14.96
CA ASN A 347 20.91 -22.35 15.51
C ASN A 347 22.07 -23.01 14.74
N GLU A 348 22.42 -24.25 15.08
CA GLU A 348 23.52 -24.95 14.42
C GLU A 348 23.35 -25.04 12.88
N ARG A 349 22.11 -25.05 12.38
CA ARG A 349 21.82 -25.16 10.94
C ARG A 349 21.94 -23.82 10.20
N SER A 350 21.56 -22.72 10.82
CA SER A 350 21.57 -21.39 10.20
C SER A 350 22.87 -20.61 10.41
N LYS A 351 23.64 -20.95 11.45
CA LYS A 351 24.91 -20.29 11.82
C LYS A 351 25.89 -20.11 10.64
N PRO A 352 26.09 -21.08 9.72
CA PRO A 352 26.96 -20.88 8.56
C PRO A 352 26.48 -19.77 7.60
N TYR A 353 25.20 -19.43 7.62
CA TYR A 353 24.58 -18.44 6.74
C TYR A 353 24.34 -17.08 7.41
N ILE A 354 24.64 -16.94 8.70
CA ILE A 354 24.62 -15.62 9.35
C ILE A 354 25.87 -14.85 8.91
N VAL A 355 25.66 -13.67 8.35
CA VAL A 355 26.74 -12.78 7.90
C VAL A 355 26.98 -11.72 8.96
N GLU A 356 28.15 -11.79 9.61
CA GLU A 356 28.50 -10.94 10.76
C GLU A 356 28.34 -9.43 10.47
N SER A 357 28.76 -8.97 9.30
CA SER A 357 28.64 -7.56 8.89
C SER A 357 27.19 -7.10 8.68
N ARG A 358 26.22 -8.03 8.61
CA ARG A 358 24.80 -7.75 8.40
C ARG A 358 23.91 -8.15 9.55
N LYS A 359 24.43 -8.78 10.61
CA LYS A 359 23.61 -9.35 11.69
C LYS A 359 22.69 -8.33 12.39
N ASN A 360 23.10 -7.06 12.42
CA ASN A 360 22.33 -5.96 13.01
C ASN A 360 21.48 -5.19 11.98
N LEU A 361 21.51 -5.56 10.70
CA LEU A 361 20.74 -4.88 9.65
C LEU A 361 19.33 -5.43 9.59
N ARG A 362 18.35 -4.58 9.88
CA ARG A 362 16.91 -4.89 9.79
C ARG A 362 16.47 -5.46 8.44
N THR A 363 17.17 -5.16 7.35
CA THR A 363 16.74 -5.52 5.99
C THR A 363 17.56 -6.65 5.35
N GLY A 364 18.58 -7.16 6.03
CA GLY A 364 19.49 -8.13 5.43
C GLY A 364 20.16 -9.12 6.38
N CYS A 365 19.84 -9.10 7.68
CA CYS A 365 20.44 -10.03 8.64
C CYS A 365 20.15 -11.51 8.35
N LEU A 366 19.07 -11.82 7.62
CA LEU A 366 18.66 -13.18 7.24
C LEU A 366 18.71 -13.43 5.72
N SER A 367 19.34 -12.55 4.94
CA SER A 367 19.37 -12.67 3.47
C SER A 367 19.96 -14.01 3.00
N ASP A 368 21.11 -14.40 3.55
CA ASP A 368 21.83 -15.62 3.17
C ASP A 368 21.15 -16.89 3.69
N VAL A 369 20.54 -16.85 4.89
CA VAL A 369 19.70 -17.96 5.42
C VAL A 369 18.56 -18.26 4.46
N TYR A 370 17.85 -17.23 4.00
CA TYR A 370 16.74 -17.40 3.07
C TYR A 370 17.18 -17.70 1.65
N ALA A 371 18.31 -17.17 1.20
CA ALA A 371 18.88 -17.55 -0.10
C ALA A 371 19.14 -19.05 -0.14
N HIS A 372 19.83 -19.60 0.87
CA HIS A 372 20.07 -21.03 0.98
C HIS A 372 18.76 -21.84 0.96
N PHE A 373 17.82 -21.53 1.85
CA PHE A 373 16.52 -22.23 1.92
C PHE A 373 15.77 -22.20 0.58
N ASN A 374 15.65 -21.02 -0.06
CA ASN A 374 14.90 -20.87 -1.30
C ASN A 374 15.55 -21.61 -2.47
N ILE A 375 16.88 -21.67 -2.52
CA ILE A 375 17.61 -22.40 -3.55
C ILE A 375 17.40 -23.91 -3.39
N GLU A 376 17.56 -24.44 -2.18
CA GLU A 376 17.37 -25.87 -1.93
C GLU A 376 15.91 -26.29 -2.16
N LEU A 377 14.95 -25.45 -1.75
CA LEU A 377 13.54 -25.64 -2.07
C LEU A 377 13.28 -25.64 -3.58
N ALA A 378 13.87 -24.71 -4.33
CA ALA A 378 13.72 -24.62 -5.77
C ALA A 378 14.32 -25.83 -6.50
N LYS A 379 15.49 -26.33 -6.06
CA LYS A 379 16.13 -27.54 -6.60
C LYS A 379 15.26 -28.78 -6.38
N LYS A 380 14.81 -29.00 -5.14
CA LYS A 380 13.92 -30.11 -4.79
C LYS A 380 12.60 -30.04 -5.56
N LEU A 381 12.01 -28.84 -5.67
CA LEU A 381 10.81 -28.62 -6.48
C LEU A 381 11.05 -28.99 -7.94
N LYS A 382 12.16 -28.53 -8.55
CA LYS A 382 12.48 -28.82 -9.95
C LYS A 382 12.68 -30.32 -10.20
N GLN A 383 13.29 -31.03 -9.26
CA GLN A 383 13.49 -32.47 -9.35
C GLN A 383 12.17 -33.24 -9.39
N ARG A 384 11.18 -32.83 -8.57
CA ARG A 384 9.89 -33.52 -8.48
C ARG A 384 8.86 -33.03 -9.50
N PHE A 385 8.90 -31.74 -9.82
CA PHE A 385 7.97 -31.03 -10.70
C PHE A 385 8.76 -30.13 -11.68
N PRO A 386 9.37 -30.71 -12.73
CA PRO A 386 10.32 -30.01 -13.60
C PRO A 386 9.72 -28.84 -14.39
N ASP A 387 8.39 -28.83 -14.56
CA ASP A 387 7.64 -27.78 -15.23
C ASP A 387 7.17 -26.65 -14.29
N LYS A 388 7.40 -26.76 -12.98
CA LYS A 388 6.98 -25.79 -11.97
C LYS A 388 8.10 -24.85 -11.55
N LYS A 389 7.74 -23.60 -11.31
CA LYS A 389 8.62 -22.54 -10.83
C LYS A 389 8.29 -22.18 -9.39
N LEU A 390 9.31 -21.97 -8.58
CA LEU A 390 9.16 -21.41 -7.24
C LEU A 390 9.15 -19.87 -7.34
N VAL A 391 8.14 -19.24 -6.76
CA VAL A 391 8.11 -17.79 -6.52
C VAL A 391 8.16 -17.51 -5.02
N THR A 392 9.04 -16.61 -4.60
CA THR A 392 9.19 -16.16 -3.22
C THR A 392 9.49 -14.66 -3.12
N SER A 393 9.39 -14.10 -1.91
CA SER A 393 9.58 -12.66 -1.67
C SER A 393 10.77 -12.37 -0.74
N ALA A 394 11.59 -11.40 -1.16
CA ALA A 394 12.61 -10.76 -0.35
C ALA A 394 11.98 -9.64 0.48
N TYR A 395 11.66 -9.94 1.74
CA TYR A 395 10.83 -9.10 2.60
C TYR A 395 11.41 -8.95 4.00
N SER A 396 11.33 -7.74 4.56
CA SER A 396 11.80 -7.41 5.90
C SER A 396 13.29 -7.77 6.07
N THR A 397 13.64 -8.66 7.00
CA THR A 397 15.02 -9.07 7.38
C THR A 397 15.85 -9.75 6.31
N ARG A 398 15.31 -9.89 5.10
CA ARG A 398 15.91 -10.53 3.94
C ARG A 398 15.57 -9.81 2.63
N THR A 399 15.27 -8.51 2.69
CA THR A 399 15.01 -7.69 1.50
C THR A 399 16.27 -7.43 0.69
N LEU A 400 17.42 -7.26 1.35
CA LEU A 400 18.71 -7.14 0.67
C LEU A 400 19.10 -8.49 0.02
N PRO A 401 19.79 -8.47 -1.13
CA PRO A 401 20.31 -9.68 -1.75
C PRO A 401 21.36 -10.37 -0.87
N PRO A 402 21.57 -11.70 -0.94
CA PRO A 402 22.59 -12.39 -0.15
C PRO A 402 24.00 -11.87 -0.43
N VAL A 403 24.91 -12.01 0.54
CA VAL A 403 26.33 -11.65 0.36
C VAL A 403 27.11 -12.79 -0.27
N ARG A 404 26.83 -14.02 0.18
CA ARG A 404 27.52 -15.21 -0.30
C ARG A 404 27.13 -15.47 -1.75
N LYS A 405 28.07 -16.10 -2.46
CA LYS A 405 27.82 -16.55 -3.82
C LYS A 405 27.01 -17.84 -3.77
N TYR A 406 25.94 -17.88 -4.55
CA TYR A 406 25.08 -19.04 -4.71
C TYR A 406 24.82 -19.32 -6.19
N ASP A 407 24.60 -20.58 -6.53
CA ASP A 407 24.12 -20.99 -7.84
C ASP A 407 22.60 -20.89 -7.88
N TRP A 408 22.08 -19.86 -8.57
CA TRP A 408 20.67 -19.52 -8.56
C TRP A 408 19.87 -20.36 -9.58
N PRO A 409 18.90 -21.20 -9.15
CA PRO A 409 18.13 -22.04 -10.08
C PRO A 409 17.31 -21.22 -11.08
N ASP A 410 17.15 -21.72 -12.31
CA ASP A 410 16.34 -21.13 -13.39
C ASP A 410 14.84 -21.06 -13.06
N ASN A 411 14.35 -21.99 -12.24
CA ASN A 411 12.97 -22.09 -11.79
C ASN A 411 12.67 -21.24 -10.54
N LEU A 412 13.64 -20.53 -9.97
CA LEU A 412 13.43 -19.60 -8.85
C LEU A 412 13.16 -18.17 -9.35
N ARG A 413 12.09 -17.56 -8.85
CA ARG A 413 11.69 -16.16 -9.10
C ARG A 413 11.55 -15.40 -7.79
N MET A 414 12.09 -14.19 -7.77
CA MET A 414 12.10 -13.31 -6.61
C MET A 414 11.20 -12.10 -6.82
N LEU A 415 10.40 -11.77 -5.81
CA LEU A 415 9.74 -10.48 -5.68
C LEU A 415 10.41 -9.66 -4.59
N ILE A 416 10.84 -8.45 -4.91
CA ILE A 416 11.50 -7.57 -3.95
C ILE A 416 10.46 -6.67 -3.30
N CYS A 417 10.28 -6.83 -1.99
CA CYS A 417 9.36 -6.04 -1.19
C CYS A 417 10.03 -4.72 -0.78
N MET A 418 10.04 -3.76 -1.71
CA MET A 418 10.71 -2.47 -1.56
C MET A 418 10.13 -1.45 -2.53
N GLY A 419 10.17 -0.17 -2.15
CA GLY A 419 9.91 0.94 -3.05
C GLY A 419 8.56 1.60 -2.82
N CYS A 420 8.54 2.93 -2.93
CA CYS A 420 7.35 3.75 -2.71
C CYS A 420 7.27 4.84 -3.76
N PRO A 421 6.38 4.75 -4.77
CA PRO A 421 6.37 5.67 -5.90
C PRO A 421 6.46 7.16 -5.52
N VAL A 422 5.79 7.60 -4.46
CA VAL A 422 5.82 9.00 -4.00
C VAL A 422 7.22 9.54 -3.66
N MET A 423 8.17 8.66 -3.32
CA MET A 423 9.55 9.02 -2.99
C MET A 423 10.47 9.05 -4.23
N THR A 424 9.96 8.75 -5.43
CA THR A 424 10.74 8.76 -6.68
C THR A 424 11.45 10.08 -7.00
N PRO A 425 10.93 11.27 -6.62
CA PRO A 425 11.66 12.52 -6.77
C PRO A 425 12.92 12.63 -5.89
N SER A 426 13.09 11.80 -4.85
CA SER A 426 14.25 11.83 -3.96
C SER A 426 15.46 11.10 -4.56
N PRO A 427 16.59 11.78 -4.82
CA PRO A 427 17.80 11.12 -5.35
C PRO A 427 18.32 10.00 -4.44
N ALA A 428 18.20 10.16 -3.12
CA ALA A 428 18.64 9.16 -2.15
C ALA A 428 17.83 7.85 -2.27
N TYR A 429 16.51 7.95 -2.37
CA TYR A 429 15.63 6.80 -2.60
C TYR A 429 15.87 6.15 -3.96
N ARG A 430 16.00 6.95 -5.04
CA ARG A 430 16.30 6.43 -6.38
C ARG A 430 17.57 5.58 -6.39
N LYS A 431 18.65 6.10 -5.80
CA LYS A 431 19.93 5.40 -5.69
C LYS A 431 19.78 4.10 -4.89
N ALA A 432 19.13 4.16 -3.74
CA ALA A 432 18.93 2.99 -2.89
C ALA A 432 18.16 1.87 -3.61
N TRP A 433 17.03 2.19 -4.26
CA TRP A 433 16.27 1.19 -5.00
C TRP A 433 17.03 0.66 -6.21
N LYS A 434 17.63 1.54 -7.02
CA LYS A 434 18.39 1.10 -8.19
C LYS A 434 19.52 0.15 -7.81
N ASN A 435 20.22 0.43 -6.71
CA ASN A 435 21.29 -0.44 -6.21
C ASN A 435 20.75 -1.81 -5.78
N VAL A 436 19.66 -1.86 -5.02
CA VAL A 436 19.09 -3.14 -4.55
C VAL A 436 18.56 -3.99 -5.71
N PHE A 437 17.83 -3.38 -6.65
CA PHE A 437 17.26 -4.11 -7.78
C PHE A 437 18.31 -4.59 -8.77
N SER A 438 19.30 -3.76 -9.10
CA SER A 438 20.41 -4.16 -9.99
C SER A 438 21.25 -5.29 -9.39
N GLU A 439 21.49 -5.25 -8.07
CA GLU A 439 22.22 -6.32 -7.38
C GLU A 439 21.43 -7.64 -7.33
N TRP A 440 20.12 -7.58 -7.09
CA TRP A 440 19.26 -8.75 -7.22
C TRP A 440 19.26 -9.32 -8.64
N ARG A 441 19.19 -8.46 -9.67
CA ARG A 441 19.31 -8.90 -11.07
C ARG A 441 20.66 -9.58 -11.33
N ARG A 442 21.74 -9.01 -10.83
CA ARG A 442 23.11 -9.54 -10.98
C ARG A 442 23.22 -10.94 -10.36
N ILE A 443 22.72 -11.14 -9.15
CA ILE A 443 22.82 -12.42 -8.43
C ILE A 443 21.91 -13.50 -9.03
N THR A 444 20.70 -13.13 -9.44
CA THR A 444 19.75 -14.09 -10.02
C THR A 444 19.95 -14.33 -11.52
N GLY A 445 20.78 -13.50 -12.18
CA GLY A 445 21.01 -13.49 -13.62
C GLY A 445 19.79 -13.04 -14.44
N ARG A 446 18.76 -12.46 -13.81
CA ARG A 446 17.50 -12.08 -14.47
C ARG A 446 16.77 -10.96 -13.73
N PRO A 447 15.87 -10.21 -14.39
CA PRO A 447 15.06 -9.19 -13.71
C PRO A 447 14.21 -9.79 -12.58
N VAL A 448 13.89 -8.98 -11.57
CA VAL A 448 13.12 -9.39 -10.39
C VAL A 448 11.79 -8.64 -10.30
N GLY A 449 10.75 -9.30 -9.81
CA GLY A 449 9.45 -8.66 -9.64
C GLY A 449 9.44 -7.74 -8.42
N ASN A 450 8.40 -6.94 -8.27
CA ASN A 450 8.32 -5.96 -7.20
C ASN A 450 7.01 -6.05 -6.42
N TYR A 451 7.12 -5.90 -5.11
CA TYR A 451 6.02 -5.58 -4.22
C TYR A 451 6.32 -4.20 -3.63
N CYS A 452 5.77 -3.14 -4.24
CA CYS A 452 5.95 -1.77 -3.78
C CYS A 452 4.81 -1.33 -2.85
N TYR A 453 5.07 -0.29 -2.08
CA TYR A 453 4.18 0.23 -1.06
C TYR A 453 3.72 1.65 -1.36
N GLY A 454 2.57 2.04 -0.82
CA GLY A 454 2.21 3.45 -0.65
C GLY A 454 2.73 4.01 0.66
N VAL A 455 2.91 5.33 0.74
CA VAL A 455 3.23 6.02 2.00
C VAL A 455 1.91 6.42 2.65
N GLY A 456 1.27 5.47 3.33
CA GLY A 456 -0.12 5.57 3.81
C GLY A 456 -0.33 6.31 5.13
N LEU A 457 0.61 7.13 5.60
CA LEU A 457 0.49 7.81 6.90
C LEU A 457 -0.26 9.14 6.83
N TYR A 458 -0.28 9.82 5.67
CA TYR A 458 -0.83 11.17 5.52
C TYR A 458 -1.66 11.30 4.25
N ALA A 459 -2.73 12.09 4.32
CA ALA A 459 -3.56 12.39 3.14
C ALA A 459 -2.74 13.10 2.03
N ILE A 460 -1.73 13.88 2.43
CA ILE A 460 -0.80 14.56 1.50
C ILE A 460 -0.09 13.54 0.60
N THR A 461 0.55 12.52 1.18
CA THR A 461 1.30 11.52 0.40
C THR A 461 0.36 10.58 -0.34
N ALA A 462 -0.76 10.18 0.28
CA ALA A 462 -1.78 9.35 -0.37
C ALA A 462 -2.39 10.04 -1.61
N GLY A 463 -2.65 11.34 -1.54
CA GLY A 463 -3.24 12.13 -2.62
C GLY A 463 -2.33 12.32 -3.84
N ILE A 464 -1.01 12.23 -3.69
CA ILE A 464 -0.07 12.49 -4.80
C ILE A 464 0.69 11.25 -5.28
N GLN A 465 0.73 10.15 -4.52
CA GLN A 465 1.65 9.03 -4.79
C GLN A 465 1.58 8.44 -6.22
N GLY A 466 0.39 8.33 -6.81
CA GLY A 466 0.26 7.63 -8.08
C GLY A 466 0.79 8.38 -9.29
N ARG A 467 0.98 9.71 -9.19
CA ARG A 467 1.63 10.49 -10.27
C ARG A 467 3.05 10.00 -10.58
N TYR A 468 3.70 9.36 -9.61
CA TYR A 468 5.09 8.93 -9.71
C TYR A 468 5.25 7.46 -10.12
N MET A 469 4.17 6.70 -10.30
CA MET A 469 4.25 5.27 -10.62
C MET A 469 4.98 5.02 -11.95
N GLY A 470 4.67 5.78 -13.00
CA GLY A 470 5.34 5.63 -14.30
C GLY A 470 6.84 5.93 -14.22
N GLU A 471 7.23 6.94 -13.45
CA GLU A 471 8.64 7.27 -13.22
C GLU A 471 9.36 6.19 -12.39
N PHE A 472 8.69 5.64 -11.37
CA PHE A 472 9.21 4.53 -10.57
C PHE A 472 9.47 3.29 -11.43
N ILE A 473 8.53 2.93 -12.32
CA ILE A 473 8.70 1.81 -13.27
C ILE A 473 9.90 2.07 -14.19
N LYS A 474 10.02 3.29 -14.75
CA LYS A 474 11.14 3.68 -15.61
C LYS A 474 12.49 3.65 -14.89
N LEU A 475 12.52 4.06 -13.62
CA LEU A 475 13.72 4.02 -12.78
C LEU A 475 14.28 2.60 -12.65
N LEU A 476 13.40 1.62 -12.38
CA LEU A 476 13.83 0.24 -12.26
C LEU A 476 14.30 -0.32 -13.61
N GLY A 477 13.63 0.03 -14.71
CA GLY A 477 14.08 -0.29 -16.07
C GLY A 477 14.26 -1.79 -16.27
N ASP A 478 15.41 -2.20 -16.81
CA ASP A 478 15.72 -3.61 -17.08
C ASP A 478 15.93 -4.48 -15.83
N ASP A 479 15.99 -3.88 -14.65
CA ASP A 479 16.07 -4.64 -13.39
C ASP A 479 14.70 -5.16 -12.96
N LEU A 480 13.63 -4.59 -13.50
CA LEU A 480 12.26 -4.98 -13.21
C LEU A 480 11.78 -6.12 -14.12
N TRP A 481 11.30 -7.18 -13.49
CA TRP A 481 10.55 -8.22 -14.15
C TRP A 481 9.13 -7.73 -14.48
N LYS A 482 8.88 -7.46 -15.76
CA LYS A 482 7.61 -6.92 -16.26
C LYS A 482 6.39 -7.81 -16.00
N GLU A 483 6.59 -9.04 -15.54
CA GLU A 483 5.48 -9.89 -15.11
C GLU A 483 4.75 -9.31 -13.90
N PHE A 484 5.46 -8.67 -12.96
CA PHE A 484 4.86 -8.43 -11.65
C PHE A 484 5.34 -7.15 -10.95
N ILE A 485 4.42 -6.19 -10.80
CA ILE A 485 4.43 -5.20 -9.72
C ILE A 485 3.14 -5.34 -8.92
N PHE A 486 3.24 -5.55 -7.62
CA PHE A 486 2.12 -5.38 -6.70
C PHE A 486 2.24 -4.03 -5.98
N PHE A 487 1.24 -3.18 -6.12
CA PHE A 487 1.20 -1.87 -5.45
C PHE A 487 0.29 -1.91 -4.21
N ASP A 488 0.90 -2.03 -3.04
CA ASP A 488 0.23 -2.05 -1.74
C ASP A 488 0.15 -0.65 -1.14
N ALA A 489 -0.79 0.15 -1.65
CA ALA A 489 -0.98 1.54 -1.23
C ALA A 489 -2.05 1.74 -0.15
N GLY A 490 -2.61 0.65 0.38
CA GLY A 490 -3.81 0.70 1.20
C GLY A 490 -5.10 0.96 0.39
N HIS A 491 -6.23 1.03 1.10
CA HIS A 491 -7.56 1.22 0.51
C HIS A 491 -8.20 2.51 1.03
N ASP A 492 -8.13 3.57 0.24
CA ASP A 492 -8.92 4.78 0.53
C ASP A 492 -9.35 5.49 -0.76
N ASN A 493 -10.57 5.19 -1.20
CA ASN A 493 -11.11 5.67 -2.48
C ASN A 493 -11.30 7.19 -2.57
N HIS A 494 -11.18 7.94 -1.47
CA HIS A 494 -11.12 9.40 -1.55
C HIS A 494 -9.92 9.88 -2.38
N PHE A 495 -8.85 9.08 -2.46
CA PHE A 495 -7.67 9.33 -3.28
C PHE A 495 -7.71 8.61 -4.63
N TYR A 496 -8.91 8.37 -5.20
CA TYR A 496 -9.06 7.74 -6.52
C TYR A 496 -8.21 8.43 -7.61
N TYR A 497 -8.05 9.75 -7.55
CA TYR A 497 -7.26 10.55 -8.49
C TYR A 497 -5.74 10.32 -8.33
N SER A 498 -5.32 9.67 -7.26
CA SER A 498 -3.96 9.14 -7.09
C SER A 498 -3.88 7.70 -7.60
N TYR A 499 -4.86 6.86 -7.34
CA TYR A 499 -4.83 5.46 -7.82
C TYR A 499 -5.02 5.32 -9.33
N TYR A 500 -5.91 6.13 -9.92
CA TYR A 500 -6.15 6.16 -11.36
C TYR A 500 -4.83 6.29 -12.15
N PRO A 501 -4.01 7.36 -11.96
CA PRO A 501 -2.76 7.48 -12.69
C PRO A 501 -1.76 6.35 -12.37
N ALA A 502 -1.78 5.78 -11.16
CA ALA A 502 -0.91 4.65 -10.84
C ALA A 502 -1.22 3.42 -11.73
N TYR A 503 -2.49 3.02 -11.83
CA TYR A 503 -2.87 1.84 -12.62
C TYR A 503 -2.77 2.09 -14.13
N ARG A 504 -3.09 3.32 -14.60
CA ARG A 504 -2.86 3.70 -16.01
C ARG A 504 -1.37 3.68 -16.36
N ALA A 505 -0.49 4.03 -15.41
CA ALA A 505 0.96 3.93 -15.57
C ALA A 505 1.51 2.50 -15.50
N MET A 506 0.86 1.59 -14.77
CA MET A 506 1.19 0.17 -14.78
C MET A 506 0.87 -0.49 -16.14
N TRP A 507 -0.22 -0.06 -16.79
CA TRP A 507 -0.50 -0.45 -18.18
C TRP A 507 0.54 0.13 -19.14
N ASN A 508 0.84 1.43 -19.03
CA ASN A 508 1.88 2.07 -19.85
C ASN A 508 2.63 3.15 -19.04
N PRO A 509 3.92 2.98 -18.73
CA PRO A 509 4.66 3.94 -17.91
C PRO A 509 4.87 5.31 -18.61
N GLY A 510 4.52 5.43 -19.89
CA GLY A 510 4.42 6.68 -20.63
C GLY A 510 3.15 7.49 -20.36
N PHE A 511 2.20 6.98 -19.57
CA PHE A 511 0.98 7.71 -19.21
C PHE A 511 1.28 9.08 -18.58
N ASN A 512 0.65 10.13 -19.12
CA ASN A 512 0.84 11.50 -18.64
C ASN A 512 -0.17 11.82 -17.53
N ALA A 513 0.23 11.51 -16.29
CA ALA A 513 -0.59 11.76 -15.11
C ALA A 513 -0.98 13.24 -14.93
N GLN A 514 -0.12 14.18 -15.33
CA GLN A 514 -0.42 15.61 -15.21
C GLN A 514 -1.53 16.02 -16.17
N ALA A 515 -1.45 15.65 -17.45
CA ALA A 515 -2.49 15.96 -18.42
C ALA A 515 -3.83 15.32 -18.04
N ALA A 516 -3.80 14.07 -17.54
CA ALA A 516 -5.00 13.39 -17.07
C ALA A 516 -5.66 14.10 -15.89
N LEU A 517 -4.88 14.60 -14.94
CA LEU A 517 -5.40 15.35 -13.79
C LEU A 517 -5.85 16.76 -14.18
N ASP A 518 -5.12 17.44 -15.06
CA ASP A 518 -5.48 18.76 -15.56
C ASP A 518 -6.84 18.75 -16.28
N GLU A 519 -7.16 17.69 -17.03
CA GLU A 519 -8.48 17.47 -17.65
C GLU A 519 -9.54 17.06 -16.61
N HIS A 520 -9.15 16.23 -15.64
CA HIS A 520 -10.05 15.69 -14.62
C HIS A 520 -10.72 16.76 -13.76
N TRP A 521 -9.96 17.75 -13.26
CA TRP A 521 -10.49 18.75 -12.32
C TRP A 521 -11.71 19.52 -12.88
N PRO A 522 -11.63 20.16 -14.07
CA PRO A 522 -12.78 20.88 -14.62
C PRO A 522 -13.90 19.94 -15.08
N LEU A 523 -13.61 18.76 -15.63
CA LEU A 523 -14.66 17.83 -16.09
C LEU A 523 -15.52 17.32 -14.94
N LEU A 524 -14.89 16.98 -13.81
CA LEU A 524 -15.59 16.32 -12.72
C LEU A 524 -16.23 17.32 -11.74
N TYR A 525 -15.59 18.46 -11.50
CA TYR A 525 -16.04 19.44 -10.50
C TYR A 525 -16.61 20.74 -11.09
N GLY A 526 -16.57 20.89 -12.41
CA GLY A 526 -16.91 22.13 -13.11
C GLY A 526 -15.72 23.08 -13.22
N PRO A 527 -15.72 24.03 -14.18
CA PRO A 527 -14.56 24.87 -14.48
C PRO A 527 -14.01 25.66 -13.29
N GLU A 528 -14.89 26.34 -12.53
CA GLU A 528 -14.48 27.22 -11.43
C GLU A 528 -13.97 26.44 -10.21
N ALA A 529 -14.70 25.41 -9.77
CA ALA A 529 -14.23 24.57 -8.66
C ALA A 529 -12.97 23.78 -9.06
N GLY A 530 -12.95 23.26 -10.29
CA GLY A 530 -11.81 22.55 -10.88
C GLY A 530 -10.53 23.37 -10.87
N LYS A 531 -10.60 24.67 -11.22
CA LYS A 531 -9.45 25.59 -11.13
C LYS A 531 -8.83 25.64 -9.73
N HIS A 532 -9.66 25.76 -8.69
CA HIS A 532 -9.19 25.80 -7.31
C HIS A 532 -8.64 24.46 -6.81
N LEU A 533 -9.26 23.34 -7.23
CA LEU A 533 -8.77 22.00 -6.90
C LEU A 533 -7.44 21.68 -7.61
N LYS A 534 -7.28 22.15 -8.85
CA LYS A 534 -6.00 22.08 -9.55
C LYS A 534 -4.91 22.86 -8.82
N GLU A 535 -5.16 24.12 -8.45
CA GLU A 535 -4.19 24.92 -7.68
C GLU A 535 -3.87 24.27 -6.34
N PHE A 536 -4.86 23.65 -5.68
CA PHE A 536 -4.65 22.88 -4.46
C PHE A 536 -3.71 21.69 -4.69
N TYR A 537 -3.96 20.88 -5.73
CA TYR A 537 -3.14 19.72 -6.06
C TYR A 537 -1.72 20.12 -6.47
N ASP A 538 -1.58 21.13 -7.32
CA ASP A 538 -0.29 21.66 -7.77
C ASP A 538 0.52 22.20 -6.58
N LEU A 539 -0.13 22.79 -5.58
CA LEU A 539 0.53 23.23 -4.35
C LEU A 539 1.00 22.05 -3.49
N LEU A 540 0.22 20.97 -3.38
CA LEU A 540 0.65 19.73 -2.69
C LEU A 540 1.91 19.17 -3.34
N VAL A 541 1.87 19.01 -4.67
CA VAL A 541 2.96 18.48 -5.48
C VAL A 541 4.20 19.35 -5.36
N THR A 542 4.06 20.65 -5.60
CA THR A 542 5.19 21.58 -5.59
C THR A 542 5.83 21.65 -4.21
N THR A 543 5.03 21.66 -3.14
CA THR A 543 5.54 21.64 -1.77
C THR A 543 6.26 20.33 -1.47
N TRP A 544 5.71 19.19 -1.91
CA TRP A 544 6.37 17.90 -1.78
C TRP A 544 7.73 17.87 -2.48
N GLU A 545 7.76 18.21 -3.78
CA GLU A 545 8.97 18.10 -4.61
C GLU A 545 10.03 19.15 -4.23
N LYS A 546 9.62 20.40 -3.93
CA LYS A 546 10.57 21.51 -3.69
C LYS A 546 10.91 21.75 -2.22
N LYS A 547 10.09 21.30 -1.27
CA LYS A 547 10.33 21.51 0.17
C LYS A 547 10.46 20.22 0.96
N ALA A 548 9.61 19.21 0.76
CA ALA A 548 9.66 17.99 1.56
C ALA A 548 10.80 17.06 1.15
N VAL A 549 10.87 16.70 -0.14
CA VAL A 549 11.86 15.79 -0.69
C VAL A 549 13.31 16.27 -0.50
N PRO A 550 13.65 17.56 -0.70
CA PRO A 550 15.03 18.03 -0.56
C PRO A 550 15.60 17.92 0.86
N GLN A 551 14.75 17.77 1.88
CA GLN A 551 15.18 17.50 3.26
C GLN A 551 15.72 16.06 3.44
N ILE A 552 15.41 15.15 2.51
CA ILE A 552 15.85 13.75 2.55
C ILE A 552 17.22 13.65 1.87
N LYS A 553 18.30 13.79 2.64
CA LYS A 553 19.68 13.72 2.12
C LYS A 553 20.22 12.29 2.04
N THR A 554 19.86 11.46 3.00
CA THR A 554 20.31 10.08 3.14
C THR A 554 19.13 9.19 3.48
N VAL A 555 19.19 7.93 3.10
CA VAL A 555 18.18 6.93 3.44
C VAL A 555 18.87 5.69 3.98
N THR A 556 18.36 5.16 5.09
CA THR A 556 18.74 3.82 5.54
C THR A 556 18.07 2.77 4.65
N GLU A 557 18.58 1.54 4.66
CA GLU A 557 18.00 0.44 3.90
C GLU A 557 16.57 0.12 4.38
N ALA A 558 16.31 0.27 5.68
CA ALA A 558 14.96 0.14 6.24
C ALA A 558 14.01 1.23 5.72
N ALA A 559 14.49 2.48 5.65
CA ALA A 559 13.72 3.57 5.08
C ALA A 559 13.45 3.36 3.59
N ALA A 560 14.42 2.82 2.83
CA ALA A 560 14.28 2.48 1.41
C ALA A 560 13.18 1.43 1.16
N MET A 561 12.93 0.52 2.10
CA MET A 561 11.90 -0.51 1.97
C MET A 561 10.47 0.07 1.87
N ARG A 562 10.08 0.95 2.81
CA ARG A 562 8.69 1.42 2.96
C ARG A 562 8.44 2.90 2.72
N GLY A 563 9.47 3.67 2.33
CA GLY A 563 9.33 5.11 2.07
C GLY A 563 8.93 5.87 3.35
N ASN A 564 9.90 6.42 4.05
CA ASN A 564 9.68 7.08 5.32
C ASN A 564 9.78 8.60 5.16
N ILE A 565 8.76 9.32 5.61
CA ILE A 565 8.84 10.76 5.86
C ILE A 565 8.41 11.01 7.30
N THR A 566 9.23 11.72 8.06
CA THR A 566 8.88 12.04 9.44
C THR A 566 7.82 13.14 9.48
N PRO A 567 6.97 13.21 10.52
CA PRO A 567 6.08 14.34 10.74
C PRO A 567 6.83 15.68 10.67
N ARG A 568 8.05 15.73 11.22
CA ARG A 568 8.90 16.92 11.19
C ARG A 568 9.23 17.34 9.76
N GLN A 569 9.77 16.43 8.95
CA GLN A 569 10.10 16.72 7.55
C GLN A 569 8.87 17.18 6.75
N LEU A 570 7.74 16.49 6.94
CA LEU A 570 6.50 16.81 6.26
C LEU A 570 5.97 18.19 6.67
N TYR A 571 5.80 18.45 7.96
CA TYR A 571 5.15 19.69 8.42
C TYR A 571 6.11 20.89 8.43
N THR A 572 7.43 20.70 8.44
CA THR A 572 8.37 21.77 8.10
C THR A 572 8.21 22.21 6.63
N ALA A 573 7.95 21.27 5.70
CA ALA A 573 7.66 21.62 4.32
C ALA A 573 6.27 22.24 4.14
N PHE A 574 5.26 21.64 4.77
CA PHE A 574 3.88 22.11 4.80
C PHE A 574 3.66 23.02 6.02
N ASP A 575 4.33 24.17 5.99
CA ASP A 575 4.23 25.24 6.99
C ASP A 575 2.80 25.82 7.11
N LEU A 576 2.52 26.58 8.18
CA LEU A 576 1.20 27.16 8.43
C LEU A 576 0.67 27.98 7.24
N LYS A 577 1.53 28.76 6.57
CA LYS A 577 1.16 29.55 5.39
C LYS A 577 0.68 28.66 4.23
N THR A 578 1.37 27.55 4.00
CA THR A 578 1.01 26.56 2.98
C THR A 578 -0.31 25.86 3.36
N ILE A 579 -0.47 25.48 4.63
CA ILE A 579 -1.71 24.88 5.14
C ILE A 579 -2.90 25.84 5.02
N ASP A 580 -2.73 27.13 5.31
CA ASP A 580 -3.75 28.17 5.16
C ASP A 580 -4.17 28.35 3.70
N LYS A 581 -3.19 28.37 2.78
CA LYS A 581 -3.46 28.46 1.34
C LYS A 581 -4.23 27.22 0.86
N LEU A 582 -3.83 26.02 1.28
CA LEU A 582 -4.54 24.77 0.94
C LEU A 582 -6.01 24.82 1.41
N ASP A 583 -6.24 25.18 2.68
CA ASP A 583 -7.59 25.32 3.24
C ASP A 583 -8.43 26.39 2.52
N SER A 584 -7.82 27.53 2.17
CA SER A 584 -8.47 28.60 1.40
C SER A 584 -8.94 28.10 0.02
N LEU A 585 -8.11 27.31 -0.68
CA LEU A 585 -8.46 26.77 -2.00
C LEU A 585 -9.63 25.79 -1.92
N LEU A 586 -9.65 24.92 -0.91
CA LEU A 586 -10.78 24.02 -0.67
C LEU A 586 -12.08 24.78 -0.37
N LYS A 587 -11.99 25.86 0.43
CA LYS A 587 -13.14 26.74 0.72
C LYS A 587 -13.64 27.46 -0.54
N LYS A 588 -12.75 27.91 -1.42
CA LYS A 588 -13.11 28.52 -2.71
C LYS A 588 -13.80 27.53 -3.64
N ALA A 589 -13.26 26.32 -3.79
CA ALA A 589 -13.90 25.24 -4.55
C ALA A 589 -15.32 24.95 -4.03
N LYS A 590 -15.51 24.91 -2.70
CA LYS A 590 -16.82 24.68 -2.09
C LYS A 590 -17.83 25.79 -2.35
N LYS A 591 -17.38 27.04 -2.46
CA LYS A 591 -18.24 28.18 -2.83
C LYS A 591 -18.59 28.19 -4.33
N ALA A 592 -17.75 27.60 -5.17
CA ALA A 592 -17.92 27.60 -6.63
C ALA A 592 -18.92 26.56 -7.15
N VAL A 593 -19.37 25.62 -6.32
CA VAL A 593 -20.35 24.59 -6.72
C VAL A 593 -21.76 24.95 -6.25
N LYS A 594 -22.77 24.68 -7.08
CA LYS A 594 -24.18 24.87 -6.70
C LYS A 594 -24.58 23.84 -5.64
N PRO A 595 -25.20 24.21 -4.51
CA PRO A 595 -25.71 23.25 -3.54
C PRO A 595 -26.65 22.21 -4.18
N GLY A 596 -26.49 20.94 -3.80
CA GLY A 596 -27.26 19.81 -4.34
C GLY A 596 -26.85 19.30 -5.72
N SER A 597 -25.97 20.00 -6.45
CA SER A 597 -25.43 19.55 -7.74
C SER A 597 -24.58 18.28 -7.61
N ILE A 598 -24.33 17.61 -8.74
CA ILE A 598 -23.45 16.43 -8.78
C ILE A 598 -22.00 16.82 -8.42
N GLU A 599 -21.56 18.00 -8.84
CA GLU A 599 -20.25 18.58 -8.51
C GLU A 599 -20.11 18.79 -7.00
N ALA A 600 -21.17 19.29 -6.33
CA ALA A 600 -21.17 19.46 -4.88
C ALA A 600 -21.09 18.12 -4.13
N GLN A 601 -21.77 17.07 -4.62
CA GLN A 601 -21.67 15.72 -4.05
C GLN A 601 -20.25 15.15 -4.19
N ARG A 602 -19.66 15.27 -5.39
CA ARG A 602 -18.28 14.86 -5.67
C ARG A 602 -17.27 15.62 -4.79
N LEU A 603 -17.47 16.92 -4.63
CA LEU A 603 -16.58 17.75 -3.83
C LEU A 603 -16.66 17.41 -2.35
N ASN A 604 -17.87 17.19 -1.80
CA ASN A 604 -18.01 16.78 -0.41
C ASN A 604 -17.27 15.47 -0.13
N TYR A 605 -17.38 14.48 -1.03
CA TYR A 605 -16.61 13.24 -0.94
C TYR A 605 -15.10 13.52 -0.96
N PHE A 606 -14.60 14.34 -1.90
CA PHE A 606 -13.18 14.70 -1.97
C PHE A 606 -12.65 15.36 -0.69
N LEU A 607 -13.45 16.19 -0.02
CA LEU A 607 -13.04 16.98 1.15
C LEU A 607 -12.88 16.16 2.44
N GLU A 608 -13.49 14.99 2.55
CA GLU A 608 -13.54 14.18 3.78
C GLU A 608 -12.16 13.94 4.43
N PRO A 609 -11.15 13.38 3.73
CA PRO A 609 -9.85 13.13 4.34
C PRO A 609 -9.09 14.43 4.67
N TRP A 610 -9.33 15.51 3.92
CA TRP A 610 -8.59 16.76 4.04
C TRP A 610 -8.95 17.53 5.30
N LYS A 611 -10.19 17.45 5.78
CA LYS A 611 -10.59 18.09 7.04
C LYS A 611 -9.70 17.64 8.20
N LYS A 612 -9.52 16.32 8.35
CA LYS A 612 -8.66 15.76 9.40
C LYS A 612 -7.19 16.10 9.18
N GLN A 613 -6.70 16.00 7.94
CA GLN A 613 -5.30 16.29 7.62
C GLN A 613 -4.91 17.74 7.96
N LEU A 614 -5.75 18.71 7.63
CA LEU A 614 -5.46 20.13 7.86
C LEU A 614 -5.47 20.46 9.36
N VAL A 615 -6.43 19.92 10.13
CA VAL A 615 -6.45 20.05 11.60
C VAL A 615 -5.18 19.46 12.21
N THR A 616 -4.82 18.24 11.80
CA THR A 616 -3.60 17.54 12.26
C THR A 616 -2.34 18.36 11.96
N ALA A 617 -2.25 18.97 10.77
CA ALA A 617 -1.12 19.80 10.39
C ALA A 617 -1.02 21.08 11.25
N ARG A 618 -2.15 21.74 11.54
CA ARG A 618 -2.18 22.92 12.41
C ARG A 618 -1.79 22.58 13.85
N ALA A 619 -2.33 21.49 14.37
CA ALA A 619 -1.99 20.99 15.70
C ALA A 619 -0.48 20.72 15.83
N TYR A 620 0.14 20.15 14.79
CA TYR A 620 1.58 19.93 14.77
C TYR A 620 2.39 21.23 14.96
N HIS A 621 2.01 22.30 14.25
CA HIS A 621 2.68 23.61 14.36
C HIS A 621 2.44 24.33 15.68
N GLN A 622 1.46 23.89 16.45
CA GLN A 622 1.16 24.39 17.80
C GLN A 622 1.82 23.52 18.89
N ILE A 623 2.54 22.44 18.54
CA ILE A 623 3.25 21.61 19.51
C ILE A 623 4.30 22.46 20.21
N GLN A 624 4.07 22.69 21.50
CA GLN A 624 5.10 23.13 22.42
C GLN A 624 5.61 21.91 23.19
N THR A 625 6.93 21.72 23.21
CA THR A 625 7.58 20.70 24.03
C THR A 625 7.32 21.02 25.50
N PRO A 626 6.49 20.23 26.21
CA PRO A 626 6.22 20.51 27.61
C PRO A 626 7.46 20.20 28.45
N VAL A 627 7.66 20.94 29.52
CA VAL A 627 8.70 20.69 30.52
C VAL A 627 8.01 20.36 31.83
N TYR A 628 8.32 19.20 32.39
CA TYR A 628 7.88 18.82 33.73
C TYR A 628 9.08 18.92 34.68
N LYS A 629 8.91 19.66 35.77
CA LYS A 629 9.91 19.77 36.84
C LYS A 629 9.76 18.58 37.78
N VAL A 630 10.65 17.61 37.66
CA VAL A 630 10.68 16.44 38.54
C VAL A 630 11.27 16.87 39.88
N ALA A 631 10.41 17.03 40.88
CA ALA A 631 10.81 17.54 42.20
C ALA A 631 11.76 16.56 42.89
N ARG A 632 12.82 17.07 43.55
CA ARG A 632 13.70 16.21 44.34
C ARG A 632 13.07 15.92 45.70
N LEU A 633 13.08 14.66 46.10
CA LEU A 633 12.65 14.23 47.43
C LEU A 633 13.66 14.73 48.47
N ASN A 634 13.19 15.40 49.52
CA ASN A 634 14.06 15.85 50.60
C ASN A 634 14.62 14.65 51.37
N PRO A 635 15.81 14.74 52.01
CA PRO A 635 16.44 13.59 52.66
C PRO A 635 15.57 12.90 53.74
N GLN A 636 14.67 13.64 54.38
CA GLN A 636 13.78 13.15 55.43
C GLN A 636 12.44 12.60 54.90
N GLU A 637 12.09 12.93 53.66
CA GLU A 637 10.85 12.47 53.05
C GLU A 637 11.00 11.06 52.52
N LYS A 638 9.91 10.30 52.57
CA LYS A 638 9.80 8.96 52.02
C LYS A 638 8.49 8.86 51.25
N ILE A 639 8.51 8.09 50.19
CA ILE A 639 7.32 7.70 49.44
C ILE A 639 7.19 6.19 49.60
N GLN A 640 6.04 5.75 50.10
CA GLN A 640 5.71 4.34 50.20
C GLN A 640 4.93 3.94 48.96
N ILE A 641 5.52 3.09 48.11
CA ILE A 641 4.84 2.59 46.91
C ILE A 641 3.76 1.58 47.32
N ASP A 642 2.56 2.07 47.61
CA ASP A 642 1.39 1.27 48.00
C ASP A 642 0.18 1.46 47.06
N GLY A 643 0.28 2.41 46.13
CA GLY A 643 -0.74 2.73 45.13
C GLY A 643 -1.81 3.70 45.63
N SER A 644 -1.66 4.29 46.81
CA SER A 644 -2.63 5.25 47.37
C SER A 644 -2.37 6.69 46.97
N GLY A 645 -1.11 7.09 46.78
CA GLY A 645 -0.75 8.48 46.52
C GLY A 645 -0.93 9.42 47.71
N ASN A 646 -1.08 8.88 48.93
CA ASN A 646 -1.40 9.67 50.13
C ASN A 646 -0.17 10.25 50.84
N ASP A 647 1.05 9.92 50.41
CA ASP A 647 2.27 10.46 50.99
C ASP A 647 2.33 12.00 50.87
N PRO A 648 2.62 12.74 51.96
CA PRO A 648 2.66 14.21 51.94
C PRO A 648 3.64 14.79 50.92
N ALA A 649 4.71 14.06 50.59
CA ALA A 649 5.74 14.49 49.63
C ALA A 649 5.15 14.82 48.25
N TRP A 650 4.07 14.13 47.83
CA TRP A 650 3.42 14.35 46.55
C TRP A 650 2.84 15.76 46.39
N GLN A 651 2.53 16.47 47.48
CA GLN A 651 1.99 17.84 47.43
C GLN A 651 3.01 18.86 46.89
N ARG A 652 4.32 18.55 46.95
CA ARG A 652 5.37 19.39 46.38
C ARG A 652 5.59 19.14 44.89
N ALA A 653 5.15 17.98 44.38
CA ALA A 653 5.30 17.66 42.98
C ALA A 653 4.19 18.32 42.14
N GLU A 654 4.58 18.91 41.01
CA GLU A 654 3.65 19.57 40.09
C GLU A 654 2.58 18.58 39.59
N LEU A 655 1.30 18.97 39.62
CA LEU A 655 0.25 18.18 39.00
C LEU A 655 0.31 18.35 37.47
N CYS A 656 0.71 17.29 36.75
CA CYS A 656 0.66 17.30 35.30
C CYS A 656 -0.61 16.63 34.80
N GLU A 657 -1.61 17.43 34.47
CA GLU A 657 -2.79 16.97 33.73
C GLU A 657 -2.40 16.58 32.29
N LEU A 658 -2.77 15.37 31.87
CA LEU A 658 -2.50 14.89 30.52
C LEU A 658 -3.51 15.45 29.53
N ARG A 659 -3.08 15.57 28.27
CA ARG A 659 -3.85 16.17 27.17
C ARG A 659 -4.07 15.17 26.04
N GLU A 660 -5.01 15.48 25.15
CA GLU A 660 -5.33 14.58 24.03
C GLU A 660 -4.14 14.50 23.08
N CYS A 661 -3.70 13.28 22.77
CA CYS A 661 -2.42 13.05 22.12
C CYS A 661 -2.42 13.34 20.59
N GLN A 662 -3.52 13.82 20.01
CA GLN A 662 -3.70 14.04 18.56
C GLN A 662 -3.99 15.50 18.21
N GLY A 663 -4.23 16.36 19.20
CA GLY A 663 -4.58 17.76 18.98
C GLY A 663 -5.99 17.91 18.39
N ASN A 664 -6.85 16.93 18.61
CA ASN A 664 -8.27 17.04 18.26
C ASN A 664 -9.00 17.91 19.30
N GLU A 665 -10.19 18.41 18.96
CA GLU A 665 -11.05 19.17 19.88
C GLU A 665 -11.68 18.33 21.02
N TYR A 666 -11.30 17.05 21.17
CA TYR A 666 -11.84 16.20 22.22
C TYR A 666 -11.34 16.67 23.59
N LYS A 667 -12.29 17.04 24.46
CA LYS A 667 -12.03 17.42 25.85
C LYS A 667 -12.34 16.23 26.75
N PHE A 668 -11.36 15.79 27.54
CA PHE A 668 -11.61 14.87 28.64
C PHE A 668 -12.57 15.54 29.64
N GLN A 669 -13.59 14.80 30.08
CA GLN A 669 -14.47 15.29 31.16
C GLN A 669 -13.69 15.48 32.46
N GLU A 670 -12.77 14.56 32.76
CA GLU A 670 -11.82 14.62 33.86
C GLU A 670 -10.46 14.22 33.32
N LYS A 671 -9.42 14.99 33.63
CA LYS A 671 -8.10 14.77 33.05
C LYS A 671 -7.30 13.79 33.91
N PRO A 672 -6.84 12.67 33.34
CA PRO A 672 -5.88 11.81 34.03
C PRO A 672 -4.60 12.63 34.23
N ALA A 673 -3.91 12.39 35.34
CA ALA A 673 -2.78 13.20 35.75
C ALA A 673 -1.63 12.37 36.32
N VAL A 674 -0.44 12.98 36.30
CA VAL A 674 0.78 12.40 36.86
C VAL A 674 1.51 13.41 37.75
N ARG A 675 2.12 12.92 38.82
CA ARG A 675 3.17 13.63 39.56
C ARG A 675 4.46 12.83 39.51
N MET A 676 5.60 13.50 39.45
CA MET A 676 6.90 12.83 39.43
C MET A 676 7.86 13.46 40.44
N MET A 677 8.58 12.60 41.15
CA MET A 677 9.66 12.99 42.05
C MET A 677 10.90 12.13 41.80
N TRP A 678 12.05 12.52 42.34
CA TRP A 678 13.28 11.72 42.23
C TRP A 678 14.18 11.88 43.46
N ASN A 679 15.06 10.90 43.68
CA ASN A 679 16.18 10.97 44.61
C ASN A 679 17.40 10.30 43.97
N ASP A 680 18.49 10.08 44.72
CA ASP A 680 19.71 9.48 44.17
C ASP A 680 19.52 8.01 43.72
N GLN A 681 18.46 7.34 44.12
CA GLN A 681 18.19 5.93 43.79
C GLN A 681 17.32 5.76 42.54
N GLY A 682 16.34 6.65 42.31
CA GLY A 682 15.42 6.50 41.18
C GLY A 682 14.35 7.58 41.06
N ILE A 683 13.40 7.29 40.16
CA ILE A 683 12.27 8.15 39.80
C ILE A 683 10.99 7.57 40.41
N TYR A 684 10.21 8.41 41.05
CA TYR A 684 8.90 8.11 41.60
C TYR A 684 7.83 8.72 40.70
N LEU A 685 6.76 7.99 40.41
CA LEU A 685 5.60 8.47 39.67
C LEU A 685 4.32 8.14 40.43
N LEU A 686 3.42 9.11 40.54
CA LEU A 686 2.05 8.93 41.01
C LEU A 686 1.11 9.20 39.83
N PHE A 687 0.28 8.22 39.50
CA PHE A 687 -0.70 8.29 38.44
C PHE A 687 -2.11 8.34 39.02
N THR A 688 -2.97 9.19 38.47
CA THR A 688 -4.36 9.33 38.92
C THR A 688 -5.31 9.45 37.73
N ALA A 689 -6.36 8.63 37.72
CA ALA A 689 -7.50 8.73 36.82
C ALA A 689 -8.80 8.70 37.64
N LEU A 690 -9.71 9.62 37.39
CA LEU A 690 -10.90 9.85 38.24
C LEU A 690 -12.15 9.06 37.79
N LYS A 691 -11.95 7.95 37.06
CA LYS A 691 -13.03 7.08 36.59
C LYS A 691 -12.69 5.61 36.81
N LYS A 692 -13.72 4.80 37.03
CA LYS A 692 -13.62 3.34 37.04
C LYS A 692 -12.85 2.85 35.81
N PRO A 693 -11.70 2.18 35.99
CA PRO A 693 -10.94 1.71 34.85
C PRO A 693 -11.56 0.44 34.26
N LEU A 694 -11.39 0.22 32.95
CA LEU A 694 -11.63 -1.10 32.36
C LEU A 694 -10.48 -2.04 32.73
N VAL A 695 -10.81 -3.15 33.40
CA VAL A 695 -9.81 -4.12 33.89
C VAL A 695 -9.92 -5.43 33.15
N ASN A 696 -8.83 -5.87 32.50
CA ASN A 696 -8.72 -7.20 31.92
C ASN A 696 -7.38 -7.85 32.32
N PRO A 697 -7.37 -8.77 33.30
CA PRO A 697 -6.15 -9.42 33.77
C PRO A 697 -5.38 -10.15 32.66
N GLY A 698 -4.05 -10.12 32.74
CA GLY A 698 -3.13 -10.64 31.73
C GLY A 698 -3.08 -9.84 30.43
N LYS A 699 -3.78 -8.69 30.35
CA LYS A 699 -3.83 -7.82 29.17
C LYS A 699 -3.47 -6.38 29.58
N ILE A 700 -2.40 -5.87 28.99
CA ILE A 700 -1.95 -4.49 29.23
C ILE A 700 -2.41 -3.55 28.12
N PHE A 701 -2.26 -3.97 26.86
CA PHE A 701 -2.60 -3.12 25.72
C PHE A 701 -3.97 -3.46 25.12
N ARG A 702 -4.64 -2.44 24.57
CA ARG A 702 -5.83 -2.50 23.67
C ARG A 702 -7.17 -2.88 24.30
N VAL A 703 -7.16 -3.65 25.38
CA VAL A 703 -8.39 -4.19 25.98
C VAL A 703 -8.48 -3.96 27.49
N SER A 704 -7.44 -3.44 28.13
CA SER A 704 -7.48 -2.97 29.52
C SER A 704 -7.02 -1.53 29.53
N ASP A 705 -7.58 -0.72 30.42
CA ASP A 705 -6.98 0.58 30.74
C ASP A 705 -5.53 0.37 31.14
N SER A 706 -4.67 1.30 30.72
CA SER A 706 -3.24 1.19 30.97
C SER A 706 -2.56 2.54 31.12
N TRP A 707 -1.53 2.53 31.95
CA TRP A 707 -0.54 3.58 32.04
C TRP A 707 0.71 3.14 31.30
N GLU A 708 1.30 4.04 30.53
CA GLU A 708 2.63 3.85 29.94
C GLU A 708 3.56 5.00 30.36
N PHE A 709 4.71 4.66 30.91
CA PHE A 709 5.81 5.56 31.18
C PHE A 709 6.98 5.25 30.24
N MET A 710 7.42 6.27 29.51
CA MET A 710 8.55 6.18 28.60
C MET A 710 9.59 7.23 28.94
N VAL A 711 10.86 6.83 28.99
CA VAL A 711 11.97 7.73 29.33
C VAL A 711 13.23 7.41 28.54
N SER A 712 13.86 8.45 28.03
CA SER A 712 15.15 8.42 27.34
C SER A 712 16.16 9.26 28.12
N PRO A 713 17.18 8.63 28.70
CA PRO A 713 18.19 9.34 29.48
C PRO A 713 19.00 10.33 28.64
N GLY A 714 19.21 11.51 29.21
CA GLY A 714 20.01 12.59 28.63
C GLY A 714 19.43 13.21 27.35
N LEU A 715 20.28 13.95 26.64
CA LEU A 715 19.84 14.80 25.53
C LEU A 715 19.81 14.09 24.16
N LYS A 716 20.40 12.90 24.05
CA LYS A 716 20.71 12.27 22.76
C LYS A 716 19.54 11.52 22.11
N LYS A 717 18.50 11.15 22.85
CA LYS A 717 17.32 10.43 22.33
C LYS A 717 17.64 9.16 21.52
N GLN A 718 18.71 8.42 21.88
CA GLN A 718 19.18 7.27 21.09
C GLN A 718 18.37 5.99 21.32
N TYR A 719 17.91 5.78 22.55
CA TYR A 719 17.06 4.67 22.96
C TYR A 719 16.13 5.15 24.09
N HIS A 720 15.11 4.37 24.39
CA HIS A 720 14.25 4.62 25.53
C HIS A 720 13.83 3.35 26.26
N TYR A 721 13.44 3.54 27.50
CA TYR A 721 12.78 2.54 28.33
C TYR A 721 11.27 2.75 28.27
N GLN A 722 10.51 1.68 28.16
CA GLN A 722 9.05 1.68 28.17
C GLN A 722 8.57 0.75 29.29
N PHE A 723 7.73 1.30 30.16
CA PHE A 723 7.02 0.59 31.22
C PHE A 723 5.53 0.77 30.98
N ALA A 724 4.77 -0.32 30.86
CA ALA A 724 3.32 -0.23 30.72
C ALA A 724 2.64 -1.19 31.68
N PHE A 725 1.57 -0.74 32.34
CA PHE A 725 0.86 -1.57 33.31
C PHE A 725 -0.64 -1.29 33.33
N ASN A 726 -1.42 -2.26 33.79
CA ASN A 726 -2.87 -2.17 33.93
C ASN A 726 -3.28 -2.02 35.42
N PRO A 727 -4.58 -1.83 35.73
CA PRO A 727 -5.05 -1.63 37.11
C PRO A 727 -4.73 -2.77 38.08
N VAL A 728 -4.65 -4.01 37.59
CA VAL A 728 -4.30 -5.18 38.43
C VAL A 728 -2.80 -5.39 38.60
N GLY A 729 -1.98 -4.57 37.95
CA GLY A 729 -0.51 -4.57 38.11
C GLY A 729 0.23 -5.49 37.14
N ASP A 730 -0.42 -6.01 36.09
CA ASP A 730 0.30 -6.69 35.01
C ASP A 730 1.27 -5.70 34.37
N LEU A 731 2.52 -6.11 34.14
CA LEU A 731 3.61 -5.21 33.77
C LEU A 731 4.32 -5.64 32.49
N TYR A 732 4.52 -4.68 31.60
CA TYR A 732 5.31 -4.78 30.38
C TYR A 732 6.53 -3.86 30.48
N GLN A 733 7.67 -4.37 30.03
CA GLN A 733 8.95 -3.68 30.12
C GLN A 733 9.76 -3.91 28.83
N ALA A 734 10.28 -2.83 28.25
CA ALA A 734 11.14 -2.92 27.07
C ALA A 734 12.17 -1.80 27.04
N GLN A 735 13.31 -2.07 26.38
CA GLN A 735 14.23 -1.05 25.91
C GLN A 735 14.20 -1.04 24.38
N ARG A 736 14.02 0.12 23.77
CA ARG A 736 13.87 0.28 22.32
C ARG A 736 14.86 1.28 21.76
N ASP A 737 15.46 0.96 20.62
CA ASP A 737 16.28 1.90 19.85
C ASP A 737 15.42 2.86 19.03
N ALA A 738 15.85 4.13 18.96
CA ALA A 738 15.11 5.20 18.29
C ALA A 738 15.03 5.02 16.75
N VAL A 739 15.99 4.31 16.16
CA VAL A 739 16.11 4.16 14.70
C VAL A 739 15.25 3.02 14.16
N ASP A 740 15.22 1.89 14.84
CA ASP A 740 14.63 0.66 14.30
C ASP A 740 13.35 0.20 14.99
N GLY A 741 13.04 0.74 16.19
CA GLY A 741 11.86 0.37 16.99
C GLY A 741 11.86 -1.09 17.49
N VAL A 742 12.86 -1.87 17.09
CA VAL A 742 13.20 -3.18 17.62
C VAL A 742 13.72 -2.95 19.03
N GLY A 743 13.16 -3.67 19.99
CA GLY A 743 13.54 -3.58 21.39
C GLY A 743 13.72 -4.95 21.99
N GLY A 744 14.69 -5.08 22.88
CA GLY A 744 14.83 -6.23 23.74
C GLY A 744 13.78 -6.18 24.85
N GLN A 745 13.28 -7.35 25.26
CA GLN A 745 12.55 -7.46 26.50
C GLN A 745 13.48 -7.02 27.64
N LEU A 746 13.05 -6.03 28.41
CA LEU A 746 13.78 -5.57 29.58
C LEU A 746 13.19 -6.25 30.81
N ASN A 747 14.04 -6.63 31.75
CA ASN A 747 13.64 -6.81 33.14
C ASN A 747 14.41 -5.76 33.94
N CYS A 748 13.73 -4.75 34.49
CA CYS A 748 14.31 -3.65 35.26
C CYS A 748 14.38 -4.05 36.74
N PRO A 749 15.57 -4.43 37.28
CA PRO A 749 15.67 -4.86 38.67
C PRO A 749 15.28 -3.72 39.62
N GLY A 750 14.49 -4.04 40.64
CA GLY A 750 14.03 -3.10 41.66
C GLY A 750 12.88 -2.18 41.25
N LEU A 751 12.33 -2.34 40.04
CA LEU A 751 11.10 -1.66 39.64
C LEU A 751 9.94 -2.12 40.53
N VAL A 752 9.20 -1.16 41.08
CA VAL A 752 7.99 -1.44 41.88
C VAL A 752 6.83 -0.68 41.27
N VAL A 753 5.69 -1.36 41.11
CA VAL A 753 4.41 -0.75 40.71
C VAL A 753 3.32 -1.26 41.64
N LYS A 754 2.51 -0.35 42.19
CA LYS A 754 1.31 -0.69 42.98
C LYS A 754 0.14 0.16 42.53
N SER A 755 -1.04 -0.44 42.51
CA SER A 755 -2.28 0.17 42.03
C SER A 755 -3.39 -0.03 43.06
N LYS A 756 -4.24 0.99 43.24
CA LYS A 756 -5.55 0.90 43.89
C LYS A 756 -6.60 1.45 42.91
N TYR A 757 -7.69 0.73 42.72
CA TYR A 757 -8.77 1.18 41.85
C TYR A 757 -10.12 0.72 42.40
N ASP A 758 -11.15 1.51 42.14
CA ASP A 758 -12.54 1.27 42.52
C ASP A 758 -13.50 1.87 41.49
N ASP A 759 -14.76 2.08 41.86
CA ASP A 759 -15.76 2.70 41.00
C ASP A 759 -15.54 4.21 40.80
N ASN A 760 -14.73 4.85 41.65
CA ASN A 760 -14.43 6.28 41.65
C ASN A 760 -13.13 6.62 40.92
N GLY A 761 -12.22 5.66 40.73
CA GLY A 761 -10.96 5.96 40.05
C GLY A 761 -9.92 4.87 40.07
N TRP A 762 -8.75 5.23 39.56
CA TRP A 762 -7.53 4.45 39.57
C TRP A 762 -6.34 5.33 39.98
N THR A 763 -5.71 4.96 41.08
CA THR A 763 -4.43 5.50 41.53
C THR A 763 -3.35 4.44 41.42
N ALA A 764 -2.15 4.83 40.99
CA ALA A 764 -0.99 3.95 40.98
C ALA A 764 0.29 4.70 41.33
N GLU A 765 1.23 3.99 41.93
CA GLU A 765 2.57 4.49 42.23
C GLU A 765 3.61 3.57 41.59
N MET A 766 4.65 4.18 41.02
CA MET A 766 5.77 3.48 40.40
C MET A 766 7.09 4.04 40.93
N PHE A 767 8.03 3.15 41.24
CA PHE A 767 9.43 3.49 41.49
C PHE A 767 10.31 2.83 40.44
N VAL A 768 11.08 3.64 39.71
CA VAL A 768 12.02 3.20 38.66
C VAL A 768 13.45 3.47 39.13
N PRO A 769 14.23 2.44 39.53
CA PRO A 769 15.61 2.63 39.96
C PRO A 769 16.54 2.99 38.79
N PHE A 770 17.48 3.91 38.99
CA PHE A 770 18.49 4.23 37.97
C PHE A 770 19.40 3.05 37.65
N SER A 771 19.75 2.26 38.68
CA SER A 771 20.47 0.99 38.52
C SER A 771 19.70 0.01 37.63
N GLY A 772 18.37 -0.03 37.76
CA GLY A 772 17.50 -0.85 36.94
C GLY A 772 17.45 -0.40 35.48
N LEU A 773 17.55 0.90 35.24
CA LEU A 773 17.76 1.47 33.90
C LEU A 773 19.19 1.29 33.39
N ARG A 774 20.14 0.79 34.19
CA ARG A 774 21.58 0.78 33.88
C ARG A 774 22.12 2.18 33.59
N GLN A 775 21.58 3.18 34.28
CA GLN A 775 21.98 4.58 34.19
C GLN A 775 22.56 5.06 35.52
N LYS A 776 23.38 6.10 35.47
CA LYS A 776 23.69 6.89 36.65
C LYS A 776 22.53 7.84 36.94
N GLN A 777 22.41 8.25 38.21
CA GLN A 777 21.46 9.30 38.59
C GLN A 777 21.72 10.59 37.80
N PRO A 778 20.67 11.32 37.38
CA PRO A 778 20.82 12.61 36.72
C PRO A 778 21.44 13.63 37.67
N ALA A 779 22.21 14.56 37.13
CA ALA A 779 22.62 15.74 37.90
C ALA A 779 21.42 16.66 38.13
N PRO A 780 21.35 17.41 39.24
CA PRO A 780 20.36 18.47 39.41
C PRO A 780 20.35 19.43 38.22
N TYR A 781 19.16 19.85 37.83
CA TYR A 781 18.79 20.66 36.67
C TYR A 781 19.07 20.05 35.30
N SER A 782 19.54 18.79 35.24
CA SER A 782 19.68 18.07 33.97
C SER A 782 18.32 17.66 33.41
N VAL A 783 18.30 17.39 32.10
CA VAL A 783 17.08 17.10 31.35
C VAL A 783 17.19 15.74 30.69
N TRP A 784 16.16 14.92 30.91
CA TRP A 784 15.88 13.73 30.11
C TRP A 784 14.62 13.97 29.28
N PHE A 785 14.40 13.13 28.27
CA PHE A 785 13.17 13.20 27.48
C PHE A 785 12.24 12.05 27.84
N GLY A 786 10.94 12.29 27.80
CA GLY A 786 9.99 11.21 28.05
C GLY A 786 8.55 11.58 27.79
N ASN A 787 7.70 10.58 27.97
CA ASN A 787 6.27 10.72 27.82
C ASN A 787 5.54 9.82 28.81
N VAL A 788 4.40 10.29 29.28
CA VAL A 788 3.45 9.52 30.10
C VAL A 788 2.15 9.44 29.32
N VAL A 789 1.57 8.25 29.22
CA VAL A 789 0.35 8.00 28.43
C VAL A 789 -0.66 7.24 29.29
N TYR A 790 -1.91 7.68 29.20
CA TYR A 790 -3.07 6.93 29.67
C TYR A 790 -3.89 6.45 28.48
N GLY A 791 -4.06 5.13 28.37
CA GLY A 791 -4.97 4.50 27.41
C GLY A 791 -6.28 4.16 28.10
N GLN A 792 -7.38 4.82 27.69
CA GLN A 792 -8.73 4.54 28.20
C GLN A 792 -9.53 3.74 27.18
N HIS A 793 -10.03 2.58 27.60
CA HIS A 793 -10.75 1.62 26.79
C HIS A 793 -12.19 1.47 27.31
N ARG A 794 -13.19 1.66 26.43
CA ARG A 794 -14.61 1.57 26.84
C ARG A 794 -15.25 0.21 26.59
N THR A 795 -14.61 -0.67 25.82
CA THR A 795 -15.13 -2.02 25.53
C THR A 795 -14.00 -3.06 25.49
N SER A 796 -14.32 -4.31 25.82
CA SER A 796 -13.40 -5.46 25.74
C SER A 796 -13.08 -5.90 24.29
N PHE A 797 -13.76 -5.34 23.29
CA PHE A 797 -13.65 -5.73 21.88
C PHE A 797 -12.66 -4.90 21.04
N GLY A 798 -11.77 -4.15 21.68
CA GLY A 798 -10.54 -3.66 21.04
C GLY A 798 -10.68 -2.53 20.02
N TYR A 799 -11.83 -1.84 19.97
CA TYR A 799 -11.95 -0.56 19.27
C TYR A 799 -11.56 0.59 20.22
N GLN A 800 -10.60 1.41 19.79
CA GLN A 800 -9.94 2.46 20.59
C GLN A 800 -10.87 3.65 20.81
N ASP A 801 -11.00 4.13 22.06
CA ASP A 801 -11.75 5.35 22.31
C ASP A 801 -10.87 6.56 22.67
N MET A 802 -9.86 6.49 23.56
CA MET A 802 -9.14 7.71 23.97
C MET A 802 -7.69 7.48 24.46
N PHE A 803 -6.77 8.40 24.11
CA PHE A 803 -5.40 8.45 24.63
C PHE A 803 -5.09 9.86 25.17
N ALA A 804 -4.70 9.92 26.45
CA ALA A 804 -4.14 11.12 27.06
C ALA A 804 -2.62 10.98 27.16
N SER A 805 -1.88 12.06 26.96
CA SER A 805 -0.42 12.05 26.92
C SER A 805 0.16 13.34 27.49
N PHE A 806 1.35 13.27 28.10
CA PHE A 806 2.10 14.43 28.58
C PHE A 806 2.49 15.33 27.40
N ALA A 807 3.04 14.71 26.35
CA ALA A 807 3.39 15.39 25.12
C ALA A 807 2.36 15.17 24.01
N LEU A 808 2.27 16.11 23.07
CA LEU A 808 1.44 15.98 21.87
C LEU A 808 2.16 15.12 20.82
N THR A 809 1.85 13.83 20.77
CA THR A 809 2.60 12.78 20.03
C THR A 809 1.97 12.31 18.71
N MET A 810 0.86 12.92 18.30
CA MET A 810 0.19 12.66 17.02
C MET A 810 -0.11 11.17 16.75
N ARG A 811 -0.63 10.45 17.76
CA ARG A 811 -0.89 8.97 17.77
C ARG A 811 0.34 8.07 17.72
N ASN A 812 1.57 8.60 17.70
CA ASN A 812 2.78 7.81 17.84
C ASN A 812 3.45 8.14 19.16
N ASN A 813 2.98 7.52 20.24
CA ASN A 813 3.50 7.75 21.60
C ASN A 813 4.98 7.40 21.76
N GLN A 814 5.54 6.59 20.86
CA GLN A 814 6.96 6.23 20.83
C GLN A 814 7.82 7.21 20.00
N ASN A 815 7.23 8.25 19.42
CA ASN A 815 7.96 9.25 18.65
C ASN A 815 8.74 10.20 19.58
N MET A 816 10.00 9.85 19.83
CA MET A 816 10.87 10.57 20.76
C MET A 816 11.10 12.04 20.36
N ASP A 817 10.96 12.39 19.08
CA ASP A 817 11.05 13.78 18.63
C ASP A 817 9.98 14.68 19.24
N GLN A 818 8.82 14.13 19.57
CA GLN A 818 7.68 14.84 20.13
C GLN A 818 7.60 14.75 21.65
N TRP A 819 8.47 14.01 22.31
CA TRP A 819 8.47 13.86 23.76
C TRP A 819 8.77 15.17 24.50
N GLY A 820 8.19 15.27 25.70
CA GLY A 820 8.46 16.36 26.61
C GLY A 820 9.80 16.19 27.32
N GLN A 821 10.14 17.19 28.13
CA GLN A 821 11.35 17.24 28.93
C GLN A 821 11.03 16.99 30.39
N PHE A 822 11.78 16.09 31.01
CA PHE A 822 11.81 15.89 32.46
C PHE A 822 13.05 16.58 32.99
N LYS A 823 12.86 17.73 33.65
CA LYS A 823 13.93 18.51 34.28
C LYS A 823 14.03 18.10 35.74
N PHE A 824 15.13 17.46 36.11
CA PHE A 824 15.35 16.98 37.48
C PHE A 824 15.76 18.14 38.38
N MET A 825 14.97 18.48 39.39
CA MET A 825 15.19 19.69 40.20
C MET A 825 16.18 19.48 41.35
N GLY A 826 16.67 20.57 41.97
CA GLY A 826 17.49 20.54 43.16
C GLY A 826 16.67 20.31 44.45
N TYR A 827 17.35 20.31 45.60
CA TYR A 827 16.64 20.33 46.89
C TYR A 827 15.98 21.69 47.11
N GLY A 828 14.72 21.70 47.55
CA GLY A 828 13.98 22.93 47.86
C GLY A 828 13.33 23.63 46.67
N ASP A 829 13.44 23.09 45.45
CA ASP A 829 12.83 23.59 44.22
C ASP A 829 11.46 22.99 43.87
#